data_AF-A0AAD5YR44-F1
#
_entry.id   AF-A0AAD5YR44-F1
#
_cell.length_a   1.000
_cell.length_b   1.000
_cell.length_c   1.000
_cell.angle_alpha   90.00
_cell.angle_beta   90.00
_cell.angle_gamma   90.00
#
_symmetry.space_group_name_H-M   'P 1'
#
loop_
_entity.id
_entity.type
_entity.pdbx_description
1 polymer ?
#
loop_
_entity_poly.entity_id
_entity_poly.type
_entity_poly.pdbx_seq_one_letter_code
_entity_poly.pdbx_strand_id
1 'polypeptide(L)'
;MNVLKTHSSRLLKNAPGRLSRALPAVVLGTLFNVLDAVSTGLLIFPAEEGSGPTQFKDLQIQGLSMYIMSTILSQVAMTLGGSRFPGALGAMLIEILPFLRGIGSDIRNALGADNPALVPTVMAAYALTSFLTGGMFALLGLLRLGGVVAYFPQTVLTGAIGAIGLSLFILGLGLPLPESSPALSLSNAGSVLFSKAHLPILAASFLPPFILSVTKRSKAIDRWTRGAVHNAYYVPAYLIAIPVVFWIVAGAKRVPLEELIKNGWLFRVQRLPNQHGIGSQWIYWREFDFSKVEWWALRHAITNIVLLVVIGVLNLPIYVPALGFTLDVPYNMNHELLGQGVANILAGVAGTVPNILQYSYSVFITRAHGGRFECALITLLTFVLFLVASLLLPYVPTVLASALVLFLGIELMLEAIWESAQSLILLEYCIVIGTLWSCTFIGFAEGFGVGIGAAAVVYLAFGVVDSRARAMRWEEWNESQQFVHRSEDDSHVPKLISPLNHTPSISGATDLESSGSSKSLIQTPANNDELIDKLNARVIVLTGYVFFASIPSLEAELLDKKRNTRFIIIDLATVHRLETSAAQTFDRAVRDLSPKNTILVLCGVRKGSGVHADFERAGVNVLFNGNDANEKGIVSFETRSEALEWCRSQNVEKELAADETADVEFDLPRLYTQFCNLFGFVPAQLHKASSGVDTPMAEKQLQLSEWDELHSAGARLVHYPPGHTLFVTAASDERLILVLEGQAKILSQTEISHRPAVYDLMLRLPKETLVYARKKIVGYLKHRGAKKPVKPGDTVSNARLGDVEVYVVAQTRCSVVEIDPGLAMPPSNIVPRWKKIIDKALEQHPKATAFQLATLDTEAPVARVRSHIFRSFLNGSATPGLPLLISSTDVRTPKVHQILNNPNTESCWWIEQTSEQFRIAGRVSMVTSPNHQLYKVTRDQLLNNANIDIEGGLAALRPAEYNWEEKRVEVFKNMSAHMKASWCRPTPGSELKGGPDEAKKWPERLEEPKEGDSEEARKYWEMALGNFVLVVIEPSEVDYLTMAVVPNRRFMFTRAVEGGWDEVEVVP
;
A
#
# COMPACT_ATOMS: atom_id res chain seq x y z
N MET A 1 -30.34 37.17 -26.45
CA MET A 1 -30.74 36.59 -27.76
C MET A 1 -29.57 36.33 -28.72
N ASN A 2 -28.64 37.27 -28.93
CA ASN A 2 -27.52 37.06 -29.88
C ASN A 2 -26.48 36.01 -29.43
N VAL A 3 -26.29 35.80 -28.11
CA VAL A 3 -25.43 34.73 -27.55
C VAL A 3 -26.04 33.34 -27.76
N LEU A 4 -27.37 33.20 -27.61
CA LEU A 4 -28.11 31.97 -27.92
C LEU A 4 -28.08 31.64 -29.42
N LYS A 5 -28.18 32.66 -30.29
CA LYS A 5 -28.06 32.49 -31.76
C LYS A 5 -26.65 32.07 -32.20
N THR A 6 -25.59 32.59 -31.56
CA THR A 6 -24.21 32.21 -31.88
C THR A 6 -23.81 30.84 -31.34
N HIS A 7 -24.33 30.43 -30.17
CA HIS A 7 -24.15 29.06 -29.66
C HIS A 7 -24.90 28.02 -30.50
N SER A 8 -26.14 28.29 -30.87
CA SER A 8 -26.95 27.41 -31.73
C SER A 8 -26.39 27.29 -33.15
N SER A 9 -25.90 28.39 -33.75
CA SER A 9 -25.28 28.34 -35.08
C SER A 9 -23.94 27.56 -35.11
N ARG A 10 -23.16 27.60 -34.02
CA ARG A 10 -21.94 26.80 -33.87
C ARG A 10 -22.24 25.32 -33.58
N LEU A 11 -23.30 25.02 -32.83
CA LEU A 11 -23.81 23.66 -32.61
C LEU A 11 -24.29 23.01 -33.92
N LEU A 12 -25.03 23.75 -34.76
CA LEU A 12 -25.53 23.28 -36.05
C LEU A 12 -24.41 23.06 -37.09
N LYS A 13 -23.41 23.94 -37.15
CA LYS A 13 -22.25 23.78 -38.08
C LYS A 13 -21.34 22.60 -37.73
N ASN A 14 -21.26 22.23 -36.44
CA ASN A 14 -20.46 21.09 -35.96
C ASN A 14 -21.27 19.79 -35.76
N ALA A 15 -22.59 19.83 -36.02
CA ALA A 15 -23.49 18.70 -35.83
C ALA A 15 -23.07 17.42 -36.59
N PRO A 16 -22.72 17.44 -37.90
CA PRO A 16 -22.38 16.19 -38.60
C PRO A 16 -21.08 15.55 -38.09
N GLY A 17 -20.07 16.34 -37.73
CA GLY A 17 -18.81 15.84 -37.15
C GLY A 17 -18.92 15.44 -35.67
N ARG A 18 -19.96 15.88 -34.96
CA ARG A 18 -20.34 15.37 -33.64
C ARG A 18 -21.16 14.09 -33.76
N LEU A 19 -22.10 14.02 -34.71
CA LEU A 19 -22.95 12.85 -34.94
C LEU A 19 -22.13 11.62 -35.33
N SER A 20 -21.10 11.78 -36.17
CA SER A 20 -20.21 10.68 -36.55
C SER A 20 -19.36 10.15 -35.38
N ARG A 21 -18.95 11.04 -34.46
CA ARG A 21 -18.23 10.66 -33.22
C ARG A 21 -19.16 10.10 -32.14
N ALA A 22 -20.41 10.54 -32.11
CA ALA A 22 -21.45 10.12 -31.18
C ALA A 22 -22.10 8.78 -31.54
N LEU A 23 -22.11 8.42 -32.82
CA LEU A 23 -22.77 7.23 -33.35
C LEU A 23 -22.45 5.95 -32.55
N PRO A 24 -21.19 5.66 -32.18
CA PRO A 24 -20.86 4.43 -31.48
C PRO A 24 -21.52 4.37 -30.09
N ALA A 25 -21.46 5.46 -29.30
CA ALA A 25 -22.09 5.56 -27.98
C ALA A 25 -23.62 5.50 -28.05
N VAL A 26 -24.23 6.15 -29.05
CA VAL A 26 -25.68 6.19 -29.25
C VAL A 26 -26.23 4.83 -29.65
N VAL A 27 -25.55 4.15 -30.59
CA VAL A 27 -25.89 2.78 -30.99
C VAL A 27 -25.77 1.88 -29.77
N LEU A 28 -24.67 1.95 -29.03
CA LEU A 28 -24.43 1.13 -27.85
C LEU A 28 -25.52 1.31 -26.78
N GLY A 29 -25.86 2.56 -26.43
CA GLY A 29 -26.90 2.86 -25.45
C GLY A 29 -28.30 2.43 -25.86
N THR A 30 -28.64 2.65 -27.13
CA THR A 30 -29.94 2.22 -27.67
C THR A 30 -30.05 0.69 -27.66
N LEU A 31 -28.97 -0.01 -28.00
CA LEU A 31 -28.94 -1.47 -27.95
C LEU A 31 -29.14 -2.01 -26.53
N PHE A 32 -28.52 -1.40 -25.52
CA PHE A 32 -28.77 -1.79 -24.12
C PHE A 32 -30.25 -1.64 -23.77
N ASN A 33 -30.86 -0.48 -24.03
CA ASN A 33 -32.28 -0.25 -23.74
C ASN A 33 -33.21 -1.23 -24.47
N VAL A 34 -32.92 -1.56 -25.73
CA VAL A 34 -33.69 -2.55 -26.51
C VAL A 34 -33.59 -3.93 -25.88
N LEU A 35 -32.37 -4.38 -25.60
CA LEU A 35 -32.12 -5.72 -25.08
C LEU A 35 -32.76 -5.90 -23.69
N ASP A 36 -32.64 -4.90 -22.84
CA ASP A 36 -33.19 -4.91 -21.49
C ASP A 36 -34.72 -4.81 -21.46
N ALA A 37 -35.31 -3.96 -22.31
CA ALA A 37 -36.75 -3.87 -22.41
C ALA A 37 -37.35 -5.21 -22.83
N VAL A 38 -36.73 -5.86 -23.82
CA VAL A 38 -37.18 -7.16 -24.33
C VAL A 38 -36.96 -8.28 -23.30
N SER A 39 -35.85 -8.28 -22.58
CA SER A 39 -35.52 -9.34 -21.63
C SER A 39 -36.33 -9.22 -20.33
N THR A 40 -36.46 -8.00 -19.81
CA THR A 40 -36.92 -7.74 -18.44
C THR A 40 -38.31 -7.10 -18.42
N GLY A 41 -38.66 -6.28 -19.40
CA GLY A 41 -39.98 -5.62 -19.46
C GLY A 41 -41.15 -6.61 -19.54
N LEU A 42 -40.93 -7.78 -20.15
CA LEU A 42 -41.94 -8.85 -20.23
C LEU A 42 -42.15 -9.59 -18.92
N LEU A 43 -41.25 -9.41 -17.94
CA LEU A 43 -41.25 -10.15 -16.68
C LEU A 43 -41.90 -9.39 -15.52
N ILE A 44 -42.31 -8.13 -15.72
CA ILE A 44 -42.83 -7.28 -14.65
C ILE A 44 -44.01 -7.93 -13.93
N PHE A 45 -44.95 -8.49 -14.70
CA PHE A 45 -46.10 -9.20 -14.14
C PHE A 45 -45.75 -10.67 -13.84
N PRO A 46 -46.28 -11.24 -12.74
CA PRO A 46 -46.04 -12.63 -12.39
C PRO A 46 -46.55 -13.58 -13.47
N ALA A 47 -45.75 -14.60 -13.78
CA ALA A 47 -46.15 -15.75 -14.59
C ALA A 47 -46.95 -16.73 -13.72
N GLU A 48 -47.86 -17.45 -14.36
CA GLU A 48 -48.87 -18.30 -13.74
C GLU A 48 -48.34 -19.22 -12.63
N GLU A 49 -48.83 -19.01 -11.40
CA GLU A 49 -48.95 -20.08 -10.42
C GLU A 49 -50.42 -20.49 -10.36
N GLY A 50 -50.76 -21.65 -10.93
CA GLY A 50 -52.09 -22.25 -10.85
C GLY A 50 -52.86 -22.30 -12.18
N SER A 51 -53.69 -23.33 -12.32
CA SER A 51 -54.46 -23.70 -13.52
C SER A 51 -55.77 -22.90 -13.67
N GLY A 52 -55.72 -21.57 -13.62
CA GLY A 52 -56.88 -20.68 -13.81
C GLY A 52 -56.66 -19.64 -14.92
N PRO A 53 -57.71 -19.12 -15.58
CA PRO A 53 -57.60 -17.96 -16.45
C PRO A 53 -57.23 -16.75 -15.58
N THR A 54 -56.09 -16.11 -15.83
CA THR A 54 -55.64 -14.97 -15.03
C THR A 54 -55.52 -13.73 -15.89
N GLN A 55 -55.95 -12.58 -15.35
CA GLN A 55 -55.94 -11.30 -16.04
C GLN A 55 -54.51 -10.78 -16.37
N PHE A 56 -53.46 -11.37 -15.78
CA PHE A 56 -52.07 -10.97 -16.03
C PHE A 56 -51.49 -11.47 -17.36
N LYS A 57 -52.10 -12.50 -17.99
CA LYS A 57 -51.58 -13.10 -19.23
C LYS A 57 -51.49 -12.10 -20.39
N ASP A 58 -52.43 -11.17 -20.47
CA ASP A 58 -52.53 -10.20 -21.55
C ASP A 58 -51.83 -8.86 -21.22
N LEU A 59 -51.07 -8.80 -20.11
CA LEU A 59 -50.38 -7.59 -19.65
C LEU A 59 -48.91 -7.49 -20.04
N GLN A 60 -48.40 -8.42 -20.85
CA GLN A 60 -46.97 -8.42 -21.23
C GLN A 60 -46.57 -7.17 -22.01
N ILE A 61 -47.44 -6.67 -22.90
CA ILE A 61 -47.23 -5.42 -23.64
C ILE A 61 -47.23 -4.24 -22.66
N GLN A 62 -48.14 -4.26 -21.68
CA GLN A 62 -48.25 -3.24 -20.64
C GLN A 62 -46.99 -3.24 -19.77
N GLY A 63 -46.46 -4.41 -19.38
CA GLY A 63 -45.20 -4.54 -18.67
C GLY A 63 -44.03 -3.96 -19.45
N LEU A 64 -43.90 -4.34 -20.73
CA LEU A 64 -42.90 -3.78 -21.64
C LEU A 64 -43.03 -2.25 -21.75
N SER A 65 -44.25 -1.73 -21.83
CA SER A 65 -44.51 -0.29 -21.90
C SER A 65 -44.12 0.45 -20.62
N MET A 66 -44.42 -0.11 -19.45
CA MET A 66 -44.02 0.46 -18.16
C MET A 66 -42.50 0.46 -17.99
N TYR A 67 -41.82 -0.59 -18.45
CA TYR A 67 -40.36 -0.68 -18.45
C TYR A 67 -39.76 0.46 -19.27
N ILE A 68 -40.14 0.54 -20.56
CA ILE A 68 -39.55 1.51 -21.49
C ILE A 68 -39.89 2.94 -21.04
N MET A 69 -41.11 3.18 -20.58
CA MET A 69 -41.51 4.50 -20.08
C MET A 69 -40.73 4.89 -18.81
N SER A 70 -40.53 3.98 -17.87
CA SER A 70 -39.70 4.24 -16.68
C SER A 70 -38.26 4.59 -17.06
N THR A 71 -37.68 3.84 -18.01
CA THR A 71 -36.34 4.12 -18.57
C THR A 71 -36.27 5.50 -19.24
N ILE A 72 -37.28 5.88 -20.03
CA ILE A 72 -37.35 7.21 -20.66
C ILE A 72 -37.39 8.31 -19.60
N LEU A 73 -38.23 8.18 -18.58
CA LEU A 73 -38.38 9.19 -17.53
C LEU A 73 -37.12 9.32 -16.67
N SER A 74 -36.49 8.18 -16.36
CA SER A 74 -35.18 8.14 -15.73
C SER A 74 -34.16 8.91 -16.55
N GLN A 75 -34.06 8.59 -17.85
CA GLN A 75 -33.08 9.22 -18.73
C GLN A 75 -33.32 10.72 -18.92
N VAL A 76 -34.59 11.15 -19.02
CA VAL A 76 -34.96 12.56 -19.07
C VAL A 76 -34.47 13.28 -17.82
N ALA A 77 -34.74 12.74 -16.63
CA ALA A 77 -34.28 13.33 -15.37
C ALA A 77 -32.74 13.40 -15.30
N MET A 78 -32.04 12.31 -15.66
CA MET A 78 -30.57 12.28 -15.65
C MET A 78 -29.97 13.29 -16.64
N THR A 79 -30.51 13.36 -17.87
CA THR A 79 -30.00 14.22 -18.95
C THR A 79 -30.23 15.71 -18.68
N LEU A 80 -31.37 16.06 -18.05
CA LEU A 80 -31.72 17.43 -17.68
C LEU A 80 -30.98 17.96 -16.43
N GLY A 81 -30.01 17.21 -15.92
CA GLY A 81 -29.14 17.65 -14.82
C GLY A 81 -29.40 16.96 -13.48
N GLY A 82 -30.24 15.92 -13.46
CA GLY A 82 -30.40 15.04 -12.30
C GLY A 82 -29.10 14.33 -11.90
N SER A 83 -28.23 14.03 -12.87
CA SER A 83 -26.89 13.50 -12.60
C SER A 83 -25.77 14.46 -13.02
N ARG A 84 -24.69 14.47 -12.25
CA ARG A 84 -23.45 15.16 -12.59
C ARG A 84 -22.59 14.37 -13.57
N PHE A 85 -22.82 13.08 -13.72
CA PHE A 85 -22.10 12.28 -14.70
C PHE A 85 -22.55 12.64 -16.13
N PRO A 86 -21.62 13.00 -17.03
CA PRO A 86 -21.97 13.46 -18.37
C PRO A 86 -22.62 12.37 -19.23
N GLY A 87 -22.24 11.10 -19.03
CA GLY A 87 -22.78 9.93 -19.74
C GLY A 87 -23.68 9.05 -18.87
N ALA A 88 -24.36 9.62 -17.87
CA ALA A 88 -25.30 8.88 -17.02
C ALA A 88 -26.44 8.27 -17.85
N LEU A 89 -26.59 6.94 -17.76
CA LEU A 89 -27.78 6.24 -18.22
C LEU A 89 -28.67 5.81 -17.06
N GLY A 90 -29.96 6.14 -17.16
CA GLY A 90 -31.00 5.67 -16.26
C GLY A 90 -31.87 4.60 -16.93
N ALA A 91 -32.21 3.55 -16.20
CA ALA A 91 -33.08 2.47 -16.64
C ALA A 91 -33.97 1.97 -15.50
N MET A 92 -35.00 1.19 -15.84
CA MET A 92 -35.79 0.47 -14.83
C MET A 92 -34.87 -0.45 -14.00
N LEU A 93 -35.09 -0.44 -12.68
CA LEU A 93 -34.26 -1.18 -11.74
C LEU A 93 -34.58 -2.69 -11.84
N ILE A 94 -33.60 -3.52 -12.19
CA ILE A 94 -33.84 -4.95 -12.47
C ILE A 94 -33.92 -5.75 -11.16
N GLU A 95 -33.16 -5.36 -10.15
CA GLU A 95 -33.04 -6.01 -8.84
C GLU A 95 -34.38 -6.06 -8.09
N ILE A 96 -35.33 -5.19 -8.45
CA ILE A 96 -36.66 -5.16 -7.84
C ILE A 96 -37.67 -6.11 -8.48
N LEU A 97 -37.32 -6.74 -9.61
CA LEU A 97 -38.22 -7.58 -10.38
C LEU A 97 -38.83 -8.75 -9.56
N PRO A 98 -38.07 -9.48 -8.72
CA PRO A 98 -38.65 -10.53 -7.88
C PRO A 98 -39.74 -10.00 -6.94
N PHE A 99 -39.54 -8.80 -6.37
CA PHE A 99 -40.49 -8.17 -5.45
C PHE A 99 -41.71 -7.62 -6.16
N LEU A 100 -41.56 -7.07 -7.38
CA LEU A 100 -42.71 -6.68 -8.21
C LEU A 100 -43.61 -7.88 -8.48
N ARG A 101 -43.03 -9.03 -8.83
CA ARG A 101 -43.77 -10.28 -9.03
C ARG A 101 -44.38 -10.81 -7.73
N GLY A 102 -43.66 -10.70 -6.61
CA GLY A 102 -44.15 -10.99 -5.26
C GLY A 102 -45.39 -10.16 -4.92
N ILE A 103 -45.34 -8.83 -5.11
CA ILE A 103 -46.49 -7.92 -4.90
C ILE A 103 -47.70 -8.37 -5.73
N GLY A 104 -47.48 -8.69 -7.01
CA GLY A 104 -48.54 -9.17 -7.90
C GLY A 104 -49.15 -10.49 -7.42
N SER A 105 -48.31 -11.43 -6.95
CA SER A 105 -48.76 -12.72 -6.42
C SER A 105 -49.51 -12.55 -5.09
N ASP A 106 -49.01 -11.73 -4.17
CA ASP A 106 -49.63 -11.51 -2.86
C ASP A 106 -51.00 -10.85 -2.97
N ILE A 107 -51.12 -9.82 -3.82
CA ILE A 107 -52.40 -9.14 -4.08
C ILE A 107 -53.39 -10.10 -4.76
N ARG A 108 -52.91 -10.92 -5.71
CA ARG A 108 -53.72 -11.97 -6.35
C ARG A 108 -54.21 -13.00 -5.33
N ASN A 109 -53.35 -13.44 -4.43
CA ASN A 109 -53.69 -14.42 -3.41
C ASN A 109 -54.73 -13.87 -2.41
N ALA A 110 -54.71 -12.55 -2.16
CA ALA A 110 -55.69 -11.88 -1.31
C ALA A 110 -57.04 -11.61 -2.01
N LEU A 111 -57.03 -11.13 -3.27
CA LEU A 111 -58.24 -10.72 -4.00
C LEU A 111 -58.91 -11.83 -4.80
N GLY A 112 -58.17 -12.87 -5.18
CA GLY A 112 -58.58 -13.90 -6.13
C GLY A 112 -58.20 -13.56 -7.58
N ALA A 113 -57.95 -14.58 -8.40
CA ALA A 113 -57.42 -14.46 -9.76
C ALA A 113 -58.36 -13.77 -10.78
N ASP A 114 -59.68 -13.83 -10.54
CA ASP A 114 -60.72 -13.32 -11.44
C ASP A 114 -61.26 -11.94 -11.03
N ASN A 115 -60.76 -11.36 -9.93
CA ASN A 115 -61.31 -10.13 -9.38
C ASN A 115 -60.98 -8.92 -10.28
N PRO A 116 -61.97 -8.12 -10.75
CA PRO A 116 -61.72 -6.95 -11.61
C PRO A 116 -60.91 -5.84 -10.93
N ALA A 117 -60.79 -5.85 -9.59
CA ALA A 117 -59.93 -4.94 -8.84
C ALA A 117 -58.44 -5.35 -8.87
N LEU A 118 -58.10 -6.57 -9.31
CA LEU A 118 -56.76 -7.12 -9.24
C LEU A 118 -55.73 -6.28 -9.99
N VAL A 119 -55.95 -6.06 -11.30
CA VAL A 119 -55.01 -5.32 -12.14
C VAL A 119 -54.89 -3.86 -11.70
N PRO A 120 -55.98 -3.09 -11.49
CA PRO A 120 -55.88 -1.72 -10.97
C PRO A 120 -55.12 -1.60 -9.65
N THR A 121 -55.34 -2.56 -8.74
CA THR A 121 -54.66 -2.58 -7.42
C THR A 121 -53.16 -2.87 -7.55
N VAL A 122 -52.76 -3.81 -8.41
CA VAL A 122 -51.33 -4.08 -8.69
C VAL A 122 -50.66 -2.90 -9.38
N MET A 123 -51.33 -2.27 -10.36
CA MET A 123 -50.81 -1.06 -11.03
C MET A 123 -50.61 0.09 -10.05
N ALA A 124 -51.59 0.33 -9.16
CA ALA A 124 -51.49 1.30 -8.10
C ALA A 124 -50.34 0.97 -7.11
N ALA A 125 -50.15 -0.30 -6.76
CA ALA A 125 -49.04 -0.73 -5.91
C ALA A 125 -47.68 -0.49 -6.57
N TYR A 126 -47.53 -0.79 -7.87
CA TYR A 126 -46.30 -0.52 -8.62
C TYR A 126 -45.99 0.97 -8.70
N ALA A 127 -46.98 1.81 -9.03
CA ALA A 127 -46.80 3.26 -9.02
C ALA A 127 -46.45 3.80 -7.62
N LEU A 128 -47.09 3.26 -6.58
CA LEU A 128 -46.79 3.59 -5.18
C LEU A 128 -45.34 3.26 -4.84
N THR A 129 -44.80 2.13 -5.29
CA THR A 129 -43.39 1.80 -5.05
C THR A 129 -42.43 2.83 -5.64
N SER A 130 -42.73 3.38 -6.83
CA SER A 130 -41.96 4.48 -7.44
C SER A 130 -42.04 5.77 -6.63
N PHE A 131 -43.24 6.12 -6.14
CA PHE A 131 -43.40 7.27 -5.24
C PHE A 131 -42.63 7.10 -3.93
N LEU A 132 -42.69 5.91 -3.32
CA LEU A 132 -42.00 5.62 -2.07
C LEU A 132 -40.48 5.66 -2.27
N THR A 133 -39.96 5.01 -3.31
CA THR A 133 -38.52 5.04 -3.65
C THR A 133 -38.06 6.47 -3.95
N GLY A 134 -38.81 7.21 -4.78
CA GLY A 134 -38.49 8.60 -5.11
C GLY A 134 -38.57 9.54 -3.91
N GLY A 135 -39.58 9.37 -3.05
CA GLY A 135 -39.74 10.08 -1.80
C GLY A 135 -38.60 9.80 -0.82
N MET A 136 -38.18 8.54 -0.70
CA MET A 136 -37.03 8.16 0.13
C MET A 136 -35.71 8.75 -0.38
N PHE A 137 -35.46 8.69 -1.69
CA PHE A 137 -34.29 9.34 -2.29
C PHE A 137 -34.29 10.86 -2.09
N ALA A 138 -35.45 11.51 -2.32
CA ALA A 138 -35.60 12.93 -2.05
C ALA A 138 -35.38 13.27 -0.58
N LEU A 139 -35.94 12.48 0.34
CA LEU A 139 -35.78 12.65 1.79
C LEU A 139 -34.30 12.51 2.20
N LEU A 140 -33.62 11.45 1.76
CA LEU A 140 -32.20 11.24 2.06
C LEU A 140 -31.33 12.37 1.48
N GLY A 141 -31.62 12.83 0.26
CA GLY A 141 -30.92 13.94 -0.37
C GLY A 141 -31.16 15.29 0.34
N LEU A 142 -32.41 15.59 0.73
CA LEU A 142 -32.80 16.82 1.44
C LEU A 142 -32.23 16.87 2.86
N LEU A 143 -32.27 15.74 3.58
CA LEU A 143 -31.66 15.59 4.90
C LEU A 143 -30.13 15.49 4.85
N ARG A 144 -29.54 15.50 3.64
CA ARG A 144 -28.09 15.36 3.40
C ARG A 144 -27.50 14.07 3.99
N LEU A 145 -28.30 13.01 4.04
CA LEU A 145 -27.93 11.70 4.57
C LEU A 145 -27.19 10.84 3.54
N GLY A 146 -26.71 11.39 2.42
CA GLY A 146 -25.90 10.66 1.46
C GLY A 146 -24.62 10.05 2.05
N GLY A 147 -24.11 10.61 3.16
CA GLY A 147 -22.98 10.04 3.91
C GLY A 147 -23.35 8.80 4.73
N VAL A 148 -24.63 8.58 5.07
CA VAL A 148 -25.06 7.43 5.88
C VAL A 148 -24.88 6.12 5.11
N VAL A 149 -24.89 6.18 3.78
CA VAL A 149 -24.84 4.96 2.98
C VAL A 149 -23.43 4.37 2.90
N ALA A 150 -22.41 5.15 3.25
CA ALA A 150 -21.05 4.65 3.44
C ALA A 150 -20.95 3.65 4.61
N TYR A 151 -21.92 3.63 5.54
CA TYR A 151 -21.97 2.66 6.65
C TYR A 151 -22.62 1.32 6.27
N PHE A 152 -23.04 1.12 5.02
CA PHE A 152 -23.72 -0.12 4.66
C PHE A 152 -22.70 -1.27 4.48
N PRO A 153 -22.85 -2.43 5.17
CA PRO A 153 -21.89 -3.53 5.04
C PRO A 153 -21.85 -4.07 3.61
N GLN A 154 -20.71 -3.90 2.93
CA GLN A 154 -20.54 -4.33 1.55
C GLN A 154 -20.65 -5.86 1.42
N THR A 155 -20.23 -6.62 2.42
CA THR A 155 -20.33 -8.09 2.45
C THR A 155 -21.77 -8.59 2.39
N VAL A 156 -22.69 -7.93 3.10
CA VAL A 156 -24.13 -8.27 3.10
C VAL A 156 -24.73 -7.96 1.73
N LEU A 157 -24.37 -6.82 1.16
CA LEU A 157 -24.81 -6.44 -0.18
C LEU A 157 -24.32 -7.43 -1.25
N THR A 158 -23.04 -7.79 -1.25
CA THR A 158 -22.48 -8.77 -2.19
C THR A 158 -23.20 -10.11 -2.08
N GLY A 159 -23.54 -10.54 -0.85
CA GLY A 159 -24.35 -11.74 -0.63
C GLY A 159 -25.78 -11.61 -1.19
N ALA A 160 -26.42 -10.44 -1.02
CA ALA A 160 -27.74 -10.15 -1.58
C ALA A 160 -27.73 -10.12 -3.12
N ILE A 161 -26.70 -9.52 -3.73
CA ILE A 161 -26.47 -9.52 -5.18
C ILE A 161 -26.35 -10.96 -5.70
N GLY A 162 -25.64 -11.83 -4.98
CA GLY A 162 -25.55 -13.25 -5.31
C GLY A 162 -26.90 -13.97 -5.26
N ALA A 163 -27.74 -13.66 -4.26
CA ALA A 163 -29.10 -14.23 -4.17
C ALA A 163 -30.03 -13.72 -5.30
N ILE A 164 -29.90 -12.45 -5.69
CA ILE A 164 -30.58 -11.89 -6.87
C ILE A 164 -30.09 -12.61 -8.13
N GLY A 165 -28.77 -12.78 -8.28
CA GLY A 165 -28.16 -13.51 -9.39
C GLY A 165 -28.71 -14.94 -9.52
N LEU A 166 -28.81 -15.67 -8.41
CA LEU A 166 -29.40 -17.02 -8.38
C LEU A 166 -30.90 -17.00 -8.74
N SER A 167 -31.65 -16.00 -8.27
CA SER A 167 -33.07 -15.85 -8.63
C SER A 167 -33.25 -15.56 -10.11
N LEU A 168 -32.43 -14.67 -10.69
CA LEU A 168 -32.40 -14.39 -12.13
C LEU A 168 -31.98 -15.62 -12.93
N PHE A 169 -31.04 -16.42 -12.42
CA PHE A 169 -30.62 -17.66 -13.05
C PHE A 169 -31.79 -18.66 -13.16
N ILE A 170 -32.51 -18.89 -12.06
CA ILE A 170 -33.69 -19.76 -12.03
C ILE A 170 -34.80 -19.22 -12.96
N LEU A 171 -35.05 -17.91 -12.91
CA LEU A 171 -36.04 -17.25 -13.77
C LEU A 171 -35.67 -17.35 -15.26
N GLY A 172 -34.39 -17.15 -15.58
CA GLY A 172 -33.85 -17.26 -16.93
C GLY A 172 -34.02 -18.67 -17.51
N LEU A 173 -33.85 -19.71 -16.68
CA LEU A 173 -34.12 -21.09 -17.08
C LEU A 173 -35.61 -21.39 -17.25
N GLY A 174 -36.48 -20.75 -16.45
CA GLY A 174 -37.93 -20.94 -16.52
C GLY A 174 -38.60 -20.23 -17.69
N LEU A 175 -38.07 -19.08 -18.12
CA LEU A 175 -38.58 -18.23 -19.19
C LEU A 175 -38.96 -18.93 -20.52
N PRO A 176 -38.09 -19.76 -21.11
CA PRO A 176 -38.38 -20.41 -22.38
C PRO A 176 -39.32 -21.61 -22.24
N LEU A 177 -39.69 -22.04 -21.03
CA LEU A 177 -40.53 -23.21 -20.83
C LEU A 177 -41.98 -22.94 -21.29
N PRO A 178 -42.64 -23.89 -21.97
CA PRO A 178 -44.03 -23.74 -22.39
C PRO A 178 -44.99 -23.62 -21.19
N GLU A 179 -46.09 -22.87 -21.36
CA GLU A 179 -47.15 -22.61 -20.36
C GLU A 179 -47.75 -23.89 -19.74
N SER A 180 -47.67 -25.03 -20.42
CA SER A 180 -48.13 -26.33 -19.92
C SER A 180 -47.21 -26.95 -18.85
N SER A 181 -46.03 -26.37 -18.63
CA SER A 181 -45.03 -26.88 -17.70
C SER A 181 -45.25 -26.31 -16.30
N PRO A 182 -45.12 -27.12 -15.24
CA PRO A 182 -45.16 -26.59 -13.88
C PRO A 182 -44.01 -25.61 -13.65
N ALA A 183 -44.23 -24.59 -12.82
CA ALA A 183 -43.20 -23.64 -12.44
C ALA A 183 -41.96 -24.35 -11.87
N LEU A 184 -40.79 -23.81 -12.21
CA LEU A 184 -39.51 -24.39 -11.82
C LEU A 184 -39.31 -24.22 -10.30
N SER A 185 -39.59 -25.28 -9.54
CA SER A 185 -39.34 -25.37 -8.10
C SER A 185 -38.29 -26.43 -7.80
N LEU A 186 -37.67 -26.39 -6.61
CA LEU A 186 -36.67 -27.38 -6.20
C LEU A 186 -37.23 -28.81 -6.22
N SER A 187 -38.53 -29.00 -5.95
CA SER A 187 -39.19 -30.31 -5.98
C SER A 187 -39.41 -30.85 -7.40
N ASN A 188 -39.59 -29.97 -8.38
CA ASN A 188 -39.95 -30.33 -9.76
C ASN A 188 -38.79 -30.12 -10.75
N ALA A 189 -37.67 -29.58 -10.30
CA ALA A 189 -36.53 -29.24 -11.14
C ALA A 189 -36.00 -30.44 -11.94
N GLY A 190 -35.88 -31.62 -11.32
CA GLY A 190 -35.38 -32.82 -11.98
C GLY A 190 -36.28 -33.30 -13.13
N SER A 191 -37.60 -33.24 -12.98
CA SER A 191 -38.54 -33.69 -14.01
C SER A 191 -38.72 -32.67 -15.13
N VAL A 192 -38.62 -31.37 -14.82
CA VAL A 192 -38.81 -30.27 -15.79
C VAL A 192 -37.54 -30.02 -16.61
N LEU A 193 -36.36 -29.97 -15.99
CA LEU A 193 -35.10 -29.64 -16.66
C LEU A 193 -34.58 -30.78 -17.55
N PHE A 194 -34.79 -32.04 -17.15
CA PHE A 194 -34.30 -33.21 -17.88
C PHE A 194 -35.37 -33.89 -18.75
N SER A 195 -36.52 -33.24 -18.97
CA SER A 195 -37.54 -33.71 -19.91
C SER A 195 -37.03 -33.60 -21.35
N LYS A 196 -37.18 -34.70 -22.12
CA LYS A 196 -36.78 -34.73 -23.56
C LYS A 196 -37.45 -33.64 -24.40
N ALA A 197 -38.63 -33.17 -24.00
CA ALA A 197 -39.36 -32.13 -24.70
C ALA A 197 -38.76 -30.72 -24.46
N HIS A 198 -38.20 -30.45 -23.28
CA HIS A 198 -37.70 -29.12 -22.89
C HIS A 198 -36.19 -28.97 -23.10
N LEU A 199 -35.45 -30.08 -23.18
CA LEU A 199 -34.00 -30.08 -23.30
C LEU A 199 -33.45 -29.25 -24.49
N PRO A 200 -34.05 -29.28 -25.70
CA PRO A 200 -33.55 -28.48 -26.83
C PRO A 200 -33.68 -26.96 -26.62
N ILE A 201 -34.81 -26.50 -26.07
CA ILE A 201 -35.06 -25.07 -25.86
C ILE A 201 -34.26 -24.53 -24.66
N LEU A 202 -34.10 -25.34 -23.61
CA LEU A 202 -33.23 -25.04 -22.47
C LEU A 202 -31.76 -24.97 -22.90
N ALA A 203 -31.27 -25.92 -23.69
CA ALA A 203 -29.90 -25.89 -24.21
C ALA A 203 -29.66 -24.68 -25.11
N ALA A 204 -30.61 -24.35 -26.00
CA ALA A 204 -30.54 -23.17 -26.87
C ALA A 204 -30.55 -21.86 -26.07
N SER A 205 -31.16 -21.84 -24.88
CA SER A 205 -31.22 -20.67 -24.01
C SER A 205 -30.03 -20.54 -23.06
N PHE A 206 -29.49 -21.65 -22.55
CA PHE A 206 -28.37 -21.65 -21.60
C PHE A 206 -26.98 -21.60 -22.25
N LEU A 207 -26.78 -22.27 -23.39
CA LEU A 207 -25.45 -22.32 -24.02
C LEU A 207 -24.93 -20.94 -24.47
N PRO A 208 -25.72 -20.07 -25.14
CA PRO A 208 -25.22 -18.76 -25.53
C PRO A 208 -24.73 -17.88 -24.37
N PRO A 209 -25.49 -17.67 -23.27
CA PRO A 209 -25.00 -16.87 -22.15
C PRO A 209 -23.82 -17.52 -21.42
N PHE A 210 -23.77 -18.86 -21.33
CA PHE A 210 -22.62 -19.56 -20.78
C PHE A 210 -21.35 -19.34 -21.62
N ILE A 211 -21.45 -19.44 -22.95
CA ILE A 211 -20.34 -19.14 -23.87
C ILE A 211 -19.93 -17.67 -23.75
N LEU A 212 -20.90 -16.76 -23.65
CA LEU A 212 -20.62 -15.33 -23.48
C LEU A 212 -19.86 -15.04 -22.17
N SER A 213 -20.23 -15.68 -21.06
CA SER A 213 -19.53 -15.56 -19.79
C SER A 213 -18.10 -16.14 -19.86
N VAL A 214 -17.94 -17.35 -20.43
CA VAL A 214 -16.63 -18.00 -20.58
C VAL A 214 -15.68 -17.20 -21.48
N THR A 215 -16.19 -16.69 -22.61
CA THR A 215 -15.39 -15.88 -23.55
C THR A 215 -14.89 -14.58 -22.93
N LYS A 216 -15.70 -13.94 -22.08
CA LYS A 216 -15.31 -12.73 -21.35
C LYS A 216 -14.26 -12.98 -20.26
N ARG A 217 -14.32 -14.13 -19.58
CA ARG A 217 -13.43 -14.45 -18.44
C ARG A 217 -12.16 -15.19 -18.85
N SER A 218 -12.14 -15.84 -20.01
CA SER A 218 -11.00 -16.66 -20.46
C SER A 218 -9.85 -15.81 -21.00
N LYS A 219 -8.73 -15.79 -20.25
CA LYS A 219 -7.45 -15.19 -20.70
C LYS A 219 -6.87 -15.84 -21.96
N ALA A 220 -7.28 -17.06 -22.31
CA ALA A 220 -6.82 -17.75 -23.52
C ALA A 220 -7.57 -17.24 -24.77
N ILE A 221 -8.89 -17.05 -24.65
CA ILE A 221 -9.74 -16.50 -25.72
C ILE A 221 -9.42 -15.03 -25.92
N ASP A 222 -9.20 -14.29 -24.84
CA ASP A 222 -8.77 -12.90 -24.92
C ASP A 222 -7.46 -12.73 -25.71
N ARG A 223 -6.44 -13.55 -25.38
CA ARG A 223 -5.18 -13.59 -26.15
C ARG A 223 -5.38 -13.99 -27.61
N TRP A 224 -6.23 -14.99 -27.87
CA TRP A 224 -6.50 -15.46 -29.24
C TRP A 224 -7.23 -14.42 -30.09
N THR A 225 -8.18 -13.71 -29.49
CA THR A 225 -8.98 -12.66 -30.15
C THR A 225 -8.31 -11.29 -30.15
N ARG A 226 -7.06 -11.19 -29.65
CA ARG A 226 -6.29 -9.95 -29.53
C ARG A 226 -7.05 -8.83 -28.79
N GLY A 227 -7.77 -9.16 -27.73
CA GLY A 227 -8.53 -8.18 -26.94
C GLY A 227 -9.93 -7.85 -27.47
N ALA A 228 -10.41 -8.49 -28.54
CA ALA A 228 -11.72 -8.15 -29.12
C ALA A 228 -12.91 -8.44 -28.18
N VAL A 229 -12.77 -9.39 -27.26
CA VAL A 229 -13.80 -9.73 -26.25
C VAL A 229 -14.00 -8.65 -25.18
N HIS A 230 -13.00 -7.79 -24.97
CA HIS A 230 -13.11 -6.63 -24.07
C HIS A 230 -13.67 -5.38 -24.75
N ASN A 231 -13.92 -5.44 -26.06
CA ASN A 231 -14.56 -4.34 -26.78
C ASN A 231 -16.01 -4.15 -26.29
N ALA A 232 -16.42 -2.89 -26.07
CA ALA A 232 -17.75 -2.55 -25.58
C ALA A 232 -18.89 -3.06 -26.48
N TYR A 233 -18.63 -3.26 -27.78
CA TYR A 233 -19.62 -3.81 -28.72
C TYR A 233 -19.79 -5.33 -28.65
N TYR A 234 -18.88 -6.06 -27.98
CA TYR A 234 -18.89 -7.52 -28.00
C TYR A 234 -20.19 -8.11 -27.44
N VAL A 235 -20.58 -7.70 -26.22
CA VAL A 235 -21.78 -8.23 -25.54
C VAL A 235 -23.07 -7.89 -26.33
N PRO A 236 -23.33 -6.63 -26.73
CA PRO A 236 -24.53 -6.32 -27.53
C PRO A 236 -24.54 -7.00 -28.90
N ALA A 237 -23.41 -7.04 -29.62
CA ALA A 237 -23.34 -7.69 -30.92
C ALA A 237 -23.59 -9.20 -30.81
N TYR A 238 -23.05 -9.84 -29.77
CA TYR A 238 -23.30 -11.24 -29.48
C TYR A 238 -24.79 -11.51 -29.23
N LEU A 239 -25.44 -10.69 -28.40
CA LEU A 239 -26.87 -10.86 -28.09
C LEU A 239 -27.76 -10.62 -29.32
N ILE A 240 -27.42 -9.68 -30.21
CA ILE A 240 -28.15 -9.45 -31.48
C ILE A 240 -27.92 -10.58 -32.48
N ALA A 241 -26.77 -11.26 -32.44
CA ALA A 241 -26.52 -12.41 -33.31
C ALA A 241 -27.47 -13.58 -32.99
N ILE A 242 -27.94 -13.72 -31.74
CA ILE A 242 -28.86 -14.79 -31.31
C ILE A 242 -30.16 -14.80 -32.13
N PRO A 243 -30.97 -13.73 -32.20
CA PRO A 243 -32.20 -13.72 -32.98
C PRO A 243 -31.95 -13.83 -34.48
N VAL A 244 -30.83 -13.32 -35.00
CA VAL A 244 -30.45 -13.48 -36.41
C VAL A 244 -30.23 -14.95 -36.75
N VAL A 245 -29.45 -15.66 -35.94
CA VAL A 245 -29.20 -17.10 -36.11
C VAL A 245 -30.50 -17.89 -35.94
N PHE A 246 -31.33 -17.53 -34.96
CA PHE A 246 -32.64 -18.16 -34.74
C PHE A 246 -33.51 -18.09 -36.00
N TRP A 247 -33.67 -16.91 -36.60
CA TRP A 247 -34.49 -16.73 -37.80
C TRP A 247 -33.89 -17.40 -39.04
N ILE A 248 -32.56 -17.45 -39.18
CA ILE A 248 -31.89 -18.22 -40.23
C ILE A 248 -32.22 -19.71 -40.11
N VAL A 249 -32.15 -20.27 -38.89
CA VAL A 249 -32.45 -21.69 -38.64
C VAL A 249 -33.94 -21.99 -38.82
N ALA A 250 -34.81 -21.13 -38.30
CA ALA A 250 -36.26 -21.27 -38.46
C ALA A 250 -36.68 -21.21 -39.94
N GLY A 251 -36.09 -20.28 -40.70
CA GLY A 251 -36.30 -20.16 -42.14
C GLY A 251 -35.76 -21.36 -42.93
N ALA A 252 -34.58 -21.87 -42.58
CA ALA A 252 -34.00 -23.06 -43.21
C ALA A 252 -34.86 -24.32 -42.99
N LYS A 253 -35.47 -24.46 -41.81
CA LYS A 253 -36.37 -25.58 -41.46
C LYS A 253 -37.82 -25.37 -41.92
N ARG A 254 -38.18 -24.18 -42.41
CA ARG A 254 -39.55 -23.81 -42.84
C ARG A 254 -40.61 -24.07 -41.75
N VAL A 255 -40.28 -23.81 -40.49
CA VAL A 255 -41.21 -24.02 -39.37
C VAL A 255 -42.26 -22.91 -39.37
N PRO A 256 -43.57 -23.21 -39.33
CA PRO A 256 -44.61 -22.20 -39.27
C PRO A 256 -44.59 -21.43 -37.95
N LEU A 257 -44.99 -20.15 -38.00
CA LEU A 257 -44.96 -19.24 -36.85
C LEU A 257 -45.76 -19.79 -35.64
N GLU A 258 -46.90 -20.42 -35.89
CA GLU A 258 -47.75 -20.98 -34.82
C GLU A 258 -47.07 -22.14 -34.08
N GLU A 259 -46.27 -22.95 -34.77
CA GLU A 259 -45.54 -24.06 -34.15
C GLU A 259 -44.39 -23.54 -33.27
N LEU A 260 -43.73 -22.44 -33.67
CA LEU A 260 -42.73 -21.77 -32.85
C LEU A 260 -43.35 -21.20 -31.56
N ILE A 261 -44.53 -20.58 -31.66
CA ILE A 261 -45.28 -20.07 -30.48
C ILE A 261 -45.72 -21.24 -29.58
N LYS A 262 -46.30 -22.29 -30.15
CA LYS A 262 -46.79 -23.46 -29.40
C LYS A 262 -45.68 -24.15 -28.61
N ASN A 263 -44.48 -24.23 -29.18
CA ASN A 263 -43.32 -24.87 -28.56
C ASN A 263 -42.52 -23.92 -27.65
N GLY A 264 -42.97 -22.69 -27.41
CA GLY A 264 -42.35 -21.73 -26.50
C GLY A 264 -41.15 -20.97 -27.06
N TRP A 265 -40.84 -21.07 -28.36
CA TRP A 265 -39.72 -20.36 -29.00
C TRP A 265 -40.00 -18.87 -29.23
N LEU A 266 -41.28 -18.49 -29.33
CA LEU A 266 -41.73 -17.10 -29.52
C LEU A 266 -42.80 -16.75 -28.49
N PHE A 267 -42.86 -15.48 -28.09
CA PHE A 267 -43.89 -14.98 -27.20
C PHE A 267 -45.27 -15.00 -27.86
N ARG A 268 -46.30 -15.41 -27.11
CA ARG A 268 -47.68 -15.29 -27.55
C ARG A 268 -48.18 -13.88 -27.27
N VAL A 269 -48.46 -13.11 -28.31
CA VAL A 269 -49.04 -11.77 -28.19
C VAL A 269 -50.47 -11.80 -28.72
N GLN A 270 -51.48 -11.75 -27.84
CA GLN A 270 -52.86 -11.56 -28.28
C GLN A 270 -53.04 -10.12 -28.78
N ARG A 271 -53.45 -9.94 -30.04
CA ARG A 271 -53.83 -8.63 -30.56
C ARG A 271 -55.26 -8.32 -30.12
N LEU A 272 -55.44 -7.30 -29.29
CA LEU A 272 -56.75 -6.85 -28.85
C LEU A 272 -57.53 -6.34 -30.08
N PRO A 273 -58.77 -6.81 -30.33
CA PRO A 273 -59.49 -6.60 -31.60
C PRO A 273 -59.80 -5.13 -31.95
N ASN A 274 -59.63 -4.17 -31.03
CA ASN A 274 -59.99 -2.75 -31.22
C ASN A 274 -58.82 -1.75 -31.11
N GLN A 275 -57.56 -2.18 -31.14
CA GLN A 275 -56.41 -1.27 -31.07
C GLN A 275 -55.76 -1.05 -32.45
N HIS A 276 -56.34 -0.17 -33.26
CA HIS A 276 -55.78 0.29 -34.53
C HIS A 276 -55.17 1.69 -34.36
N GLY A 277 -53.85 1.77 -34.24
CA GLY A 277 -53.12 3.04 -34.18
C GLY A 277 -51.75 2.92 -33.53
N ILE A 278 -50.75 3.64 -34.06
CA ILE A 278 -49.46 3.81 -33.39
C ILE A 278 -49.72 4.53 -32.06
N GLY A 279 -49.37 3.90 -30.93
CA GLY A 279 -49.53 4.48 -29.59
C GLY A 279 -50.70 3.96 -28.76
N SER A 280 -51.78 3.41 -29.34
CA SER A 280 -52.96 2.97 -28.56
C SER A 280 -52.71 1.72 -27.69
N GLN A 281 -51.71 0.92 -28.06
CA GLN A 281 -51.30 -0.29 -27.31
C GLN A 281 -50.43 0.03 -26.10
N TRP A 282 -49.98 1.28 -25.97
CA TRP A 282 -48.99 1.74 -24.99
C TRP A 282 -49.62 2.51 -23.81
N ILE A 283 -50.94 2.65 -23.81
CA ILE A 283 -51.71 3.32 -22.76
C ILE A 283 -52.00 2.30 -21.65
N TYR A 284 -50.96 1.90 -20.92
CA TYR A 284 -51.12 1.11 -19.68
C TYR A 284 -51.93 1.88 -18.61
N TRP A 285 -52.03 3.21 -18.76
CA TRP A 285 -52.95 4.08 -18.02
C TRP A 285 -54.42 3.64 -18.06
N ARG A 286 -54.84 2.90 -19.07
CA ARG A 286 -56.21 2.36 -19.13
C ARG A 286 -56.47 1.32 -18.03
N GLU A 287 -55.42 0.66 -17.56
CA GLU A 287 -55.49 -0.33 -16.49
C GLU A 287 -55.52 0.33 -15.10
N PHE A 288 -55.28 1.65 -15.01
CA PHE A 288 -55.45 2.42 -13.77
C PHE A 288 -56.92 2.86 -13.61
N ASP A 289 -57.67 2.14 -12.77
CA ASP A 289 -58.99 2.55 -12.30
C ASP A 289 -58.95 2.76 -10.79
N PHE A 290 -58.71 4.01 -10.37
CA PHE A 290 -58.60 4.39 -8.95
C PHE A 290 -59.86 4.08 -8.14
N SER A 291 -61.02 3.97 -8.79
CA SER A 291 -62.30 3.62 -8.16
C SER A 291 -62.37 2.17 -7.72
N LYS A 292 -61.58 1.29 -8.36
CA LYS A 292 -61.52 -0.15 -8.09
C LYS A 292 -60.29 -0.56 -7.27
N VAL A 293 -59.47 0.39 -6.82
CA VAL A 293 -58.26 0.07 -6.05
C VAL A 293 -58.64 -0.37 -4.64
N GLU A 294 -58.29 -1.60 -4.30
CA GLU A 294 -58.57 -2.20 -3.00
C GLU A 294 -57.36 -2.04 -2.06
N TRP A 295 -57.34 -0.92 -1.31
CA TRP A 295 -56.22 -0.57 -0.43
C TRP A 295 -55.92 -1.58 0.68
N TRP A 296 -56.91 -2.39 1.08
CA TRP A 296 -56.70 -3.43 2.08
C TRP A 296 -55.80 -4.56 1.55
N ALA A 297 -55.87 -4.88 0.25
CA ALA A 297 -55.06 -5.92 -0.37
C ALA A 297 -53.57 -5.55 -0.38
N LEU A 298 -53.24 -4.25 -0.41
CA LEU A 298 -51.85 -3.78 -0.30
C LEU A 298 -51.19 -4.18 1.03
N ARG A 299 -51.95 -4.41 2.09
CA ARG A 299 -51.40 -4.88 3.37
C ARG A 299 -50.76 -6.27 3.26
N HIS A 300 -51.25 -7.10 2.35
CA HIS A 300 -50.68 -8.44 2.10
C HIS A 300 -49.36 -8.37 1.33
N ALA A 301 -49.18 -7.35 0.49
CA ALA A 301 -47.95 -7.12 -0.27
C ALA A 301 -46.94 -6.20 0.44
N ILE A 302 -47.22 -5.77 1.67
CA ILE A 302 -46.43 -4.73 2.35
C ILE A 302 -44.97 -5.12 2.54
N THR A 303 -44.70 -6.40 2.83
CA THR A 303 -43.34 -6.93 2.98
C THR A 303 -42.54 -6.75 1.69
N ASN A 304 -43.11 -7.17 0.54
CA ASN A 304 -42.45 -7.00 -0.75
C ASN A 304 -42.30 -5.53 -1.16
N ILE A 305 -43.27 -4.66 -0.85
CA ILE A 305 -43.18 -3.21 -1.09
C ILE A 305 -42.01 -2.60 -0.30
N VAL A 306 -41.91 -2.90 1.00
CA VAL A 306 -40.85 -2.37 1.86
C VAL A 306 -39.48 -2.84 1.39
N LEU A 307 -39.33 -4.12 1.08
CA LEU A 307 -38.08 -4.67 0.56
C LEU A 307 -37.66 -4.03 -0.75
N LEU A 308 -38.62 -3.89 -1.67
CA LEU A 308 -38.40 -3.25 -2.96
C LEU A 308 -37.87 -1.82 -2.79
N VAL A 309 -38.47 -1.04 -1.90
CA VAL A 309 -38.03 0.34 -1.62
C VAL A 309 -36.65 0.34 -0.98
N VAL A 310 -36.39 -0.54 0.00
CA VAL A 310 -35.07 -0.63 0.67
C VAL A 310 -33.98 -0.99 -0.33
N ILE A 311 -34.16 -2.06 -1.11
CA ILE A 311 -33.18 -2.52 -2.11
C ILE A 311 -32.97 -1.45 -3.18
N GLY A 312 -34.07 -0.84 -3.66
CA GLY A 312 -33.98 0.23 -4.65
C GLY A 312 -33.21 1.45 -4.15
N VAL A 313 -33.40 1.84 -2.89
CA VAL A 313 -32.66 2.94 -2.27
C VAL A 313 -31.20 2.58 -2.01
N LEU A 314 -30.90 1.33 -1.66
CA LEU A 314 -29.54 0.88 -1.37
C LEU A 314 -28.64 0.83 -2.61
N ASN A 315 -29.18 0.52 -3.80
CA ASN A 315 -28.38 0.39 -5.02
C ASN A 315 -27.69 1.69 -5.46
N LEU A 316 -28.34 2.84 -5.31
CA LEU A 316 -27.80 4.09 -5.83
C LEU A 316 -26.47 4.48 -5.17
N PRO A 317 -26.37 4.44 -3.83
CA PRO A 317 -25.15 4.86 -3.17
C PRO A 317 -24.00 3.85 -3.29
N ILE A 318 -24.28 2.66 -3.83
CA ILE A 318 -23.25 1.70 -4.26
C ILE A 318 -22.74 2.09 -5.65
N TYR A 319 -23.66 2.35 -6.58
CA TYR A 319 -23.32 2.61 -7.98
C TYR A 319 -22.64 3.96 -8.18
N VAL A 320 -23.07 5.01 -7.49
CA VAL A 320 -22.55 6.38 -7.69
C VAL A 320 -21.06 6.50 -7.32
N PRO A 321 -20.58 6.02 -6.16
CA PRO A 321 -19.17 6.09 -5.81
C PRO A 321 -18.31 5.20 -6.70
N ALA A 322 -18.79 3.99 -7.03
CA ALA A 322 -18.13 3.09 -7.97
C ALA A 322 -18.03 3.70 -9.37
N LEU A 323 -19.08 4.38 -9.84
CA LEU A 323 -19.08 5.07 -11.13
C LEU A 323 -18.10 6.25 -11.13
N GLY A 324 -18.09 7.06 -10.07
CA GLY A 324 -17.13 8.15 -9.89
C GLY A 324 -15.69 7.66 -9.87
N PHE A 325 -15.45 6.46 -9.34
CA PHE A 325 -14.15 5.80 -9.36
C PHE A 325 -13.76 5.32 -10.75
N THR A 326 -14.62 4.54 -11.40
CA THR A 326 -14.32 3.97 -12.72
C THR A 326 -14.18 5.02 -13.83
N LEU A 327 -14.84 6.17 -13.69
CA LEU A 327 -14.83 7.25 -14.69
C LEU A 327 -13.92 8.43 -14.34
N ASP A 328 -13.33 8.45 -13.13
CA ASP A 328 -12.54 9.58 -12.64
C ASP A 328 -13.29 10.93 -12.70
N VAL A 329 -14.57 10.92 -12.31
CA VAL A 329 -15.46 12.10 -12.31
C VAL A 329 -15.92 12.41 -10.88
N PRO A 330 -15.77 13.66 -10.39
CA PRO A 330 -16.22 14.02 -9.05
C PRO A 330 -17.75 13.92 -8.93
N TYR A 331 -18.23 13.29 -7.87
CA TYR A 331 -19.66 13.11 -7.62
C TYR A 331 -20.14 13.82 -6.35
N ASN A 332 -21.44 14.03 -6.24
CA ASN A 332 -22.07 14.51 -5.02
C ASN A 332 -23.28 13.63 -4.72
N MET A 333 -23.17 12.79 -3.70
CA MET A 333 -24.22 11.81 -3.35
C MET A 333 -25.58 12.48 -3.12
N ASN A 334 -25.64 13.62 -2.43
CA ASN A 334 -26.91 14.29 -2.18
C ASN A 334 -27.56 14.82 -3.48
N HIS A 335 -26.74 15.24 -4.45
CA HIS A 335 -27.24 15.66 -5.77
C HIS A 335 -27.79 14.46 -6.55
N GLU A 336 -27.05 13.35 -6.55
CA GLU A 336 -27.49 12.13 -7.24
C GLU A 336 -28.75 11.54 -6.57
N LEU A 337 -28.85 11.55 -5.23
CA LEU A 337 -30.06 11.18 -4.48
C LEU A 337 -31.26 12.03 -4.90
N LEU A 338 -31.11 13.36 -4.95
CA LEU A 338 -32.19 14.25 -5.39
C LEU A 338 -32.57 14.00 -6.86
N GLY A 339 -31.59 13.80 -7.74
CA GLY A 339 -31.80 13.49 -9.15
C GLY A 339 -32.59 12.20 -9.35
N GLN A 340 -32.25 11.13 -8.61
CA GLN A 340 -33.00 9.87 -8.61
C GLN A 340 -34.36 9.99 -7.95
N GLY A 341 -34.49 10.84 -6.93
CA GLY A 341 -35.77 11.16 -6.32
C GLY A 341 -36.74 11.75 -7.36
N VAL A 342 -36.28 12.73 -8.13
CA VAL A 342 -37.07 13.33 -9.22
C VAL A 342 -37.41 12.28 -10.30
N ALA A 343 -36.45 11.47 -10.71
CA ALA A 343 -36.65 10.42 -11.71
C ALA A 343 -37.73 9.40 -11.30
N ASN A 344 -37.73 8.98 -10.03
CA ASN A 344 -38.70 8.02 -9.50
C ASN A 344 -40.06 8.65 -9.18
N ILE A 345 -40.11 9.92 -8.77
CA ILE A 345 -41.38 10.64 -8.64
C ILE A 345 -42.03 10.81 -10.02
N LEU A 346 -41.26 11.15 -11.05
CA LEU A 346 -41.76 11.21 -12.43
C LEU A 346 -42.28 9.85 -12.90
N ALA A 347 -41.59 8.76 -12.58
CA ALA A 347 -42.06 7.40 -12.84
C ALA A 347 -43.37 7.07 -12.09
N GLY A 348 -43.48 7.44 -10.81
CA GLY A 348 -44.72 7.28 -10.04
C GLY A 348 -45.89 8.07 -10.62
N VAL A 349 -45.66 9.33 -11.01
CA VAL A 349 -46.66 10.17 -11.70
C VAL A 349 -47.04 9.57 -13.03
N ALA A 350 -46.10 8.98 -13.75
CA ALA A 350 -46.38 8.26 -14.98
C ALA A 350 -47.05 6.89 -14.75
N GLY A 351 -47.21 6.42 -13.52
CA GLY A 351 -47.78 5.11 -13.23
C GLY A 351 -46.86 3.95 -13.60
N THR A 352 -45.54 4.14 -13.56
CA THR A 352 -44.55 3.10 -13.88
C THR A 352 -43.80 2.63 -12.63
N VAL A 353 -42.93 1.64 -12.81
CA VAL A 353 -42.08 1.03 -11.77
C VAL A 353 -40.81 1.85 -11.49
N PRO A 354 -40.12 1.64 -10.35
CA PRO A 354 -38.92 2.39 -10.00
C PRO A 354 -37.79 2.24 -11.01
N ASN A 355 -36.95 3.27 -11.09
CA ASN A 355 -35.78 3.34 -11.94
C ASN A 355 -34.54 3.81 -11.17
N ILE A 356 -33.38 3.59 -11.77
CA ILE A 356 -32.09 3.97 -11.20
C ILE A 356 -31.08 4.28 -12.30
N LEU A 357 -30.01 4.98 -11.94
CA LEU A 357 -28.81 5.10 -12.77
C LEU A 357 -28.11 3.74 -12.85
N GLN A 358 -27.90 3.26 -14.08
CA GLN A 358 -27.25 1.99 -14.35
C GLN A 358 -25.74 2.18 -14.45
N TYR A 359 -25.00 1.58 -13.52
CA TYR A 359 -23.54 1.66 -13.44
C TYR A 359 -22.87 1.23 -14.76
N SER A 360 -23.09 -0.02 -15.18
CA SER A 360 -22.41 -0.61 -16.33
C SER A 360 -22.67 0.16 -17.63
N TYR A 361 -23.91 0.58 -17.87
CA TYR A 361 -24.28 1.31 -19.09
C TYR A 361 -23.62 2.68 -19.13
N SER A 362 -23.61 3.38 -18.00
CA SER A 362 -22.97 4.69 -17.86
C SER A 362 -21.46 4.60 -18.12
N VAL A 363 -20.78 3.54 -17.63
CA VAL A 363 -19.36 3.30 -17.91
C VAL A 363 -19.10 3.10 -19.40
N PHE A 364 -19.86 2.21 -20.05
CA PHE A 364 -19.64 1.89 -21.45
C PHE A 364 -19.91 3.07 -22.38
N ILE A 365 -20.96 3.85 -22.13
CA ILE A 365 -21.26 5.06 -22.91
C ILE A 365 -20.19 6.12 -22.71
N THR A 366 -19.79 6.37 -21.47
CA THR A 366 -18.78 7.40 -21.20
C THR A 366 -17.43 7.02 -21.82
N ARG A 367 -17.04 5.73 -21.78
CA ARG A 367 -15.84 5.22 -22.49
C ARG A 367 -15.97 5.30 -24.02
N ALA A 368 -17.19 5.17 -24.55
CA ALA A 368 -17.49 5.43 -25.96
C ALA A 368 -17.56 6.93 -26.30
N HIS A 369 -17.12 7.81 -25.39
CA HIS A 369 -17.13 9.27 -25.53
C HIS A 369 -18.54 9.88 -25.60
N GLY A 370 -19.54 9.19 -25.03
CA GLY A 370 -20.90 9.69 -24.92
C GLY A 370 -21.05 10.67 -23.76
N GLY A 371 -21.74 11.79 -24.01
CA GLY A 371 -22.14 12.76 -23.02
C GLY A 371 -23.66 13.01 -23.06
N ARG A 372 -24.09 14.15 -22.50
CA ARG A 372 -25.52 14.46 -22.33
C ARG A 372 -26.28 14.57 -23.66
N PHE A 373 -25.61 15.00 -24.72
CA PHE A 373 -26.23 15.10 -26.05
C PHE A 373 -26.51 13.70 -26.63
N GLU A 374 -25.57 12.78 -26.48
CA GLU A 374 -25.68 11.38 -26.90
C GLU A 374 -26.78 10.67 -26.10
N CYS A 375 -26.84 10.90 -24.78
CA CYS A 375 -27.91 10.43 -23.92
C CYS A 375 -29.30 10.96 -24.33
N ALA A 376 -29.39 12.23 -24.76
CA ALA A 376 -30.64 12.79 -25.29
C ALA A 376 -31.08 12.07 -26.58
N LEU A 377 -30.13 11.74 -27.46
CA LEU A 377 -30.41 10.99 -28.69
C LEU A 377 -30.82 9.54 -28.39
N ILE A 378 -30.18 8.89 -27.41
CA ILE A 378 -30.60 7.57 -26.91
C ILE A 378 -32.03 7.63 -26.36
N THR A 379 -32.37 8.68 -25.60
CA THR A 379 -33.75 8.89 -25.11
C THR A 379 -34.75 8.97 -26.25
N LEU A 380 -34.42 9.74 -27.30
CA LEU A 380 -35.26 9.88 -28.49
C LEU A 380 -35.44 8.54 -29.20
N LEU A 381 -34.36 7.77 -29.39
CA LEU A 381 -34.42 6.45 -30.01
C LEU A 381 -35.20 5.44 -29.14
N THR A 382 -35.07 5.53 -27.82
CA THR A 382 -35.85 4.71 -26.87
C THR A 382 -37.33 5.08 -26.91
N PHE A 383 -37.67 6.35 -27.10
CA PHE A 383 -39.05 6.79 -27.33
C PHE A 383 -39.60 6.31 -28.68
N VAL A 384 -38.78 6.28 -29.75
CA VAL A 384 -39.18 5.66 -31.02
C VAL A 384 -39.40 4.15 -30.84
N LEU A 385 -38.53 3.47 -30.08
CA LEU A 385 -38.72 2.07 -29.72
C LEU A 385 -40.04 1.87 -28.97
N PHE A 386 -40.35 2.74 -28.01
CA PHE A 386 -41.64 2.73 -27.31
C PHE A 386 -42.83 2.83 -28.27
N LEU A 387 -42.73 3.50 -29.41
CA LEU A 387 -43.85 3.56 -30.37
C LEU A 387 -43.95 2.30 -31.25
N VAL A 388 -42.84 1.61 -31.49
CA VAL A 388 -42.70 0.53 -32.50
C VAL A 388 -42.63 -0.87 -31.89
N ALA A 389 -42.28 -1.01 -30.61
CA ALA A 389 -41.93 -2.31 -30.01
C ALA A 389 -43.05 -3.35 -30.00
N SER A 390 -44.33 -2.96 -30.12
CA SER A 390 -45.46 -3.88 -30.21
C SER A 390 -45.55 -4.58 -31.57
N LEU A 391 -44.95 -3.99 -32.61
CA LEU A 391 -44.77 -4.61 -33.92
C LEU A 391 -43.62 -5.62 -33.92
N LEU A 392 -42.60 -5.38 -33.08
CA LEU A 392 -41.39 -6.21 -33.00
C LEU A 392 -41.57 -7.41 -32.07
N LEU A 393 -42.32 -7.25 -30.97
CA LEU A 393 -42.45 -8.25 -29.91
C LEU A 393 -42.84 -9.67 -30.38
N PRO A 394 -43.81 -9.87 -31.32
CA PRO A 394 -44.16 -11.20 -31.80
C PRO A 394 -43.02 -11.94 -32.52
N TYR A 395 -41.99 -11.22 -32.98
CA TYR A 395 -40.86 -11.77 -33.71
C TYR A 395 -39.61 -11.97 -32.83
N VAL A 396 -39.70 -11.61 -31.54
CA VAL A 396 -38.60 -11.78 -30.60
C VAL A 396 -38.57 -13.23 -30.09
N PRO A 397 -37.43 -13.94 -30.23
CA PRO A 397 -37.25 -15.27 -29.64
C PRO A 397 -37.18 -15.20 -28.11
N THR A 398 -37.87 -16.12 -27.44
CA THR A 398 -37.79 -16.28 -25.97
C THR A 398 -36.36 -16.59 -25.51
N VAL A 399 -35.58 -17.26 -26.38
CA VAL A 399 -34.15 -17.53 -26.22
C VAL A 399 -33.34 -16.23 -26.01
N LEU A 400 -33.67 -15.14 -26.70
CA LEU A 400 -32.98 -13.86 -26.53
C LEU A 400 -33.27 -13.24 -25.16
N ALA A 401 -34.55 -13.25 -24.75
CA ALA A 401 -34.97 -12.73 -23.45
C ALA A 401 -34.33 -13.53 -22.31
N SER A 402 -34.30 -14.86 -22.42
CA SER A 402 -33.66 -15.77 -21.47
C SER A 402 -32.13 -15.59 -21.44
N ALA A 403 -31.47 -15.42 -22.59
CA ALA A 403 -30.02 -15.31 -22.67
C ALA A 403 -29.47 -14.12 -21.88
N LEU A 404 -30.08 -12.94 -21.97
CA LEU A 404 -29.61 -11.78 -21.21
C LEU A 404 -29.82 -11.97 -19.70
N VAL A 405 -31.00 -12.46 -19.29
CA VAL A 405 -31.31 -12.71 -17.87
C VAL A 405 -30.38 -13.77 -17.27
N LEU A 406 -30.11 -14.85 -18.00
CA LEU A 406 -29.17 -15.90 -17.60
C LEU A 406 -27.73 -15.39 -17.54
N PHE A 407 -27.30 -14.59 -18.52
CA PHE A 407 -25.97 -13.99 -18.52
C PHE A 407 -25.78 -13.11 -17.29
N LEU A 408 -26.75 -12.23 -16.98
CA LEU A 408 -26.72 -11.41 -15.78
C LEU A 408 -26.72 -12.25 -14.51
N GLY A 409 -27.59 -13.28 -14.43
CA GLY A 409 -27.63 -14.20 -13.29
C GLY A 409 -26.29 -14.89 -13.04
N ILE A 410 -25.63 -15.40 -14.09
CA ILE A 410 -24.31 -16.04 -14.02
C ILE A 410 -23.23 -15.05 -13.55
N GLU A 411 -23.18 -13.85 -14.14
CA GLU A 411 -22.16 -12.87 -13.78
C GLU A 411 -22.30 -12.39 -12.32
N LEU A 412 -23.52 -12.09 -11.86
CA LEU A 412 -23.78 -11.68 -10.48
C LEU A 412 -23.45 -12.80 -9.48
N MET A 413 -23.74 -14.06 -9.82
CA MET A 413 -23.35 -15.20 -8.99
C MET A 413 -21.83 -15.39 -8.92
N LEU A 414 -21.12 -15.24 -10.05
CA LEU A 414 -19.66 -15.36 -10.08
C LEU A 414 -18.99 -14.21 -9.33
N GLU A 415 -19.50 -12.99 -9.43
CA GLU A 415 -19.05 -11.85 -8.62
C GLU A 415 -19.21 -12.14 -7.12
N ALA A 416 -20.41 -12.60 -6.73
CA ALA A 416 -20.73 -12.86 -5.32
C ALA A 416 -20.04 -14.09 -4.72
N ILE A 417 -19.76 -15.13 -5.49
CA ILE A 417 -19.20 -16.40 -4.98
C ILE A 417 -17.70 -16.52 -5.28
N TRP A 418 -17.28 -16.24 -6.51
CA TRP A 418 -15.91 -16.52 -6.95
C TRP A 418 -14.97 -15.33 -6.73
N GLU A 419 -15.37 -14.13 -7.14
CA GLU A 419 -14.52 -12.94 -7.01
C GLU A 419 -14.41 -12.47 -5.56
N SER A 420 -15.51 -12.57 -4.80
CA SER A 420 -15.51 -12.30 -3.36
C SER A 420 -14.59 -13.25 -2.58
N ALA A 421 -14.50 -14.53 -2.98
CA ALA A 421 -13.63 -15.51 -2.33
C ALA A 421 -12.13 -15.18 -2.49
N GLN A 422 -11.76 -14.48 -3.57
CA GLN A 422 -10.38 -14.07 -3.83
C GLN A 422 -10.01 -12.74 -3.15
N SER A 423 -11.00 -11.92 -2.81
CA SER A 423 -10.83 -10.54 -2.33
C SER A 423 -11.21 -10.33 -0.87
N LEU A 424 -11.95 -11.23 -0.24
CA LEU A 424 -12.42 -11.08 1.13
C LEU A 424 -11.68 -12.01 2.09
N ILE A 425 -11.59 -11.59 3.35
CA ILE A 425 -11.13 -12.44 4.45
C ILE A 425 -12.16 -13.55 4.67
N LEU A 426 -11.76 -14.72 5.18
CA LEU A 426 -12.66 -15.85 5.44
C LEU A 426 -13.94 -15.45 6.20
N LEU A 427 -13.83 -14.59 7.22
CA LEU A 427 -14.99 -14.15 7.99
C LEU A 427 -15.96 -13.28 7.18
N GLU A 428 -15.43 -12.36 6.38
CA GLU A 428 -16.21 -11.52 5.45
C GLU A 428 -16.90 -12.40 4.39
N TYR A 429 -16.17 -13.37 3.84
CA TYR A 429 -16.69 -14.32 2.85
C TYR A 429 -17.79 -15.23 3.44
N CYS A 430 -17.66 -15.64 4.70
CA CYS A 430 -18.73 -16.36 5.40
C CYS A 430 -20.02 -15.54 5.52
N ILE A 431 -19.92 -14.21 5.73
CA ILE A 431 -21.10 -13.32 5.74
C ILE A 431 -21.74 -13.27 4.34
N VAL A 432 -20.95 -13.15 3.28
CA VAL A 432 -21.44 -13.14 1.88
C VAL A 432 -22.24 -14.41 1.58
N ILE A 433 -21.62 -15.58 1.80
CA ILE A 433 -22.25 -16.88 1.53
C ILE A 433 -23.44 -17.14 2.46
N GLY A 434 -23.33 -16.79 3.73
CA GLY A 434 -24.42 -16.89 4.71
C GLY A 434 -25.63 -16.03 4.32
N THR A 435 -25.40 -14.80 3.87
CA THR A 435 -26.46 -13.90 3.40
C THR A 435 -27.11 -14.43 2.13
N LEU A 436 -26.32 -14.89 1.15
CA LEU A 436 -26.82 -15.47 -0.10
C LEU A 436 -27.77 -16.63 0.15
N TRP A 437 -27.34 -17.61 0.94
CA TRP A 437 -28.17 -18.78 1.25
C TRP A 437 -29.38 -18.44 2.09
N SER A 438 -29.25 -17.55 3.06
CA SER A 438 -30.38 -17.11 3.88
C SER A 438 -31.43 -16.39 3.03
N CYS A 439 -31.00 -15.50 2.12
CA CYS A 439 -31.91 -14.80 1.20
C CYS A 439 -32.64 -15.77 0.26
N THR A 440 -31.96 -16.84 -0.14
CA THR A 440 -32.51 -17.84 -1.08
C THR A 440 -33.51 -18.79 -0.40
N PHE A 441 -33.23 -19.23 0.82
CA PHE A 441 -34.00 -20.31 1.47
C PHE A 441 -34.95 -19.85 2.58
N ILE A 442 -34.62 -18.79 3.31
CA ILE A 442 -35.45 -18.29 4.42
C ILE A 442 -36.45 -17.26 3.91
N GLY A 443 -36.02 -16.49 2.91
CA GLY A 443 -36.74 -15.33 2.38
C GLY A 443 -35.77 -14.17 2.24
N PHE A 444 -35.99 -13.33 1.23
CA PHE A 444 -35.02 -12.28 0.91
C PHE A 444 -34.89 -11.28 2.07
N ALA A 445 -36.00 -10.86 2.69
CA ALA A 445 -35.99 -9.93 3.83
C ALA A 445 -35.23 -10.49 5.02
N GLU A 446 -35.61 -11.71 5.41
CA GLU A 446 -35.13 -12.40 6.58
C GLU A 446 -33.65 -12.71 6.40
N GLY A 447 -33.27 -13.20 5.22
CA GLY A 447 -31.89 -13.48 4.89
C GLY A 447 -31.00 -12.24 4.84
N PHE A 448 -31.52 -11.13 4.33
CA PHE A 448 -30.83 -9.85 4.38
C PHE A 448 -30.65 -9.37 5.82
N GLY A 449 -31.68 -9.52 6.65
CA GLY A 449 -31.62 -9.24 8.09
C GLY A 449 -30.61 -10.11 8.83
N VAL A 450 -30.52 -11.40 8.50
CA VAL A 450 -29.49 -12.32 9.03
C VAL A 450 -28.09 -11.85 8.62
N GLY A 451 -27.90 -11.40 7.38
CA GLY A 451 -26.65 -10.83 6.92
C GLY A 451 -26.24 -9.59 7.71
N ILE A 452 -27.15 -8.62 7.86
CA ILE A 452 -26.92 -7.41 8.68
C ILE A 452 -26.61 -7.81 10.13
N GLY A 453 -27.36 -8.75 10.70
CA GLY A 453 -27.14 -9.25 12.06
C GLY A 453 -25.77 -9.90 12.23
N ALA A 454 -25.35 -10.74 11.28
CA ALA A 454 -24.03 -11.38 11.30
C ALA A 454 -22.90 -10.34 11.18
N ALA A 455 -23.05 -9.37 10.27
CA ALA A 455 -22.12 -8.25 10.15
C ALA A 455 -22.06 -7.41 11.44
N ALA A 456 -23.20 -7.15 12.07
CA ALA A 456 -23.30 -6.43 13.33
C ALA A 456 -22.70 -7.22 14.51
N VAL A 457 -22.84 -8.54 14.56
CA VAL A 457 -22.23 -9.40 15.58
C VAL A 457 -20.72 -9.45 15.42
N VAL A 458 -20.22 -9.61 14.20
CA VAL A 458 -18.78 -9.50 13.90
C VAL A 458 -18.28 -8.11 14.32
N TYR A 459 -19.01 -7.06 13.98
CA TYR A 459 -18.72 -5.70 14.43
C TYR A 459 -18.67 -5.57 15.96
N LEU A 460 -19.65 -6.12 16.68
CA LEU A 460 -19.69 -6.05 18.15
C LEU A 460 -18.57 -6.89 18.76
N ALA A 461 -18.31 -8.09 18.24
CA ALA A 461 -17.25 -8.96 18.73
C ALA A 461 -15.89 -8.30 18.58
N PHE A 462 -15.55 -7.78 17.41
CA PHE A 462 -14.28 -7.07 17.21
C PHE A 462 -14.27 -5.67 17.84
N GLY A 463 -15.39 -4.95 17.90
CA GLY A 463 -15.46 -3.61 18.50
C GLY A 463 -15.52 -3.59 20.03
N VAL A 464 -15.87 -4.71 20.67
CA VAL A 464 -15.82 -4.88 22.13
C VAL A 464 -14.51 -5.53 22.56
N VAL A 465 -13.96 -6.47 21.77
CA VAL A 465 -12.69 -7.16 22.07
C VAL A 465 -11.47 -6.32 21.68
N ASP A 466 -11.57 -5.55 20.59
CA ASP A 466 -10.49 -4.68 20.10
C ASP A 466 -10.90 -3.20 20.29
N SER A 467 -10.06 -2.46 21.00
CA SER A 467 -10.21 -1.04 21.34
C SER A 467 -10.71 -0.23 20.14
N ARG A 468 -11.90 0.38 20.25
CA ARG A 468 -12.60 1.15 19.21
C ARG A 468 -11.67 1.81 18.18
N ALA A 469 -11.81 1.45 16.91
CA ALA A 469 -11.21 2.26 15.85
C ALA A 469 -11.75 3.68 15.92
N ARG A 470 -10.84 4.63 16.16
CA ARG A 470 -11.14 6.05 16.28
C ARG A 470 -10.11 6.79 15.44
N ALA A 471 -10.62 7.64 14.54
CA ALA A 471 -9.81 8.70 13.95
C ALA A 471 -9.67 9.77 15.02
N MET A 472 -8.48 9.92 15.59
CA MET A 472 -8.18 10.95 16.57
C MET A 472 -7.29 12.00 15.93
N ARG A 473 -7.53 13.26 16.26
CA ARG A 473 -6.58 14.32 15.92
C ARG A 473 -5.31 14.11 16.73
N TRP A 474 -4.19 14.54 16.17
CA TRP A 474 -2.92 14.49 16.87
C TRP A 474 -2.97 15.21 18.24
N GLU A 475 -3.59 16.39 18.30
CA GLU A 475 -3.80 17.15 19.53
C GLU A 475 -4.56 16.32 20.59
N GLU A 476 -5.68 15.73 20.19
CA GLU A 476 -6.53 14.89 21.05
C GLU A 476 -5.83 13.59 21.48
N TRP A 477 -5.04 12.99 20.58
CA TRP A 477 -4.23 11.81 20.88
C TRP A 477 -3.16 12.14 21.91
N ASN A 478 -2.43 13.24 21.74
CA ASN A 478 -1.45 13.72 22.71
C ASN A 478 -2.08 14.01 24.06
N GLU A 479 -3.22 14.70 24.08
CA GLU A 479 -3.96 14.95 25.31
C GLU A 479 -4.42 13.65 25.97
N SER A 480 -4.86 12.65 25.21
CA SER A 480 -5.26 11.34 25.75
C SER A 480 -4.09 10.56 26.35
N GLN A 481 -2.93 10.59 25.71
CA GLN A 481 -1.69 9.98 26.23
C GLN A 481 -1.18 10.72 27.48
N GLN A 482 -1.29 12.06 27.48
CA GLN A 482 -1.00 12.88 28.65
C GLN A 482 -1.99 12.65 29.80
N PHE A 483 -3.27 12.36 29.51
CA PHE A 483 -4.29 12.03 30.51
C PHE A 483 -4.09 10.64 31.11
N VAL A 484 -3.70 9.64 30.30
CA VAL A 484 -3.34 8.30 30.80
C VAL A 484 -2.15 8.42 31.75
N HIS A 485 -1.11 9.16 31.36
CA HIS A 485 0.04 9.43 32.24
C HIS A 485 -0.32 10.28 33.48
N ARG A 486 -1.24 11.26 33.39
CA ARG A 486 -1.72 12.01 34.56
C ARG A 486 -2.58 11.18 35.50
N SER A 487 -3.37 10.23 34.99
CA SER A 487 -4.22 9.37 35.81
C SER A 487 -3.45 8.27 36.55
N GLU A 488 -2.25 7.93 36.08
CA GLU A 488 -1.30 7.07 36.81
C GLU A 488 -0.57 7.82 37.93
N ASP A 489 -0.45 9.15 37.84
CA ASP A 489 0.22 9.98 38.86
C ASP A 489 -0.72 10.40 40.03
N ASP A 490 -2.04 10.51 39.82
CA ASP A 490 -2.99 10.92 40.87
C ASP A 490 -3.67 9.73 41.60
N SER A 491 -2.98 9.21 42.61
CA SER A 491 -3.39 8.07 43.43
C SER A 491 -4.37 8.41 44.58
N HIS A 492 -5.52 9.04 44.33
CA HIS A 492 -6.62 9.13 45.33
C HIS A 492 -8.04 9.29 44.73
N VAL A 493 -8.60 8.25 44.08
CA VAL A 493 -10.06 8.11 43.89
C VAL A 493 -10.47 6.63 44.03
N PRO A 494 -11.58 6.28 44.72
CA PRO A 494 -11.93 4.89 45.00
C PRO A 494 -12.32 4.13 43.74
N LYS A 495 -11.77 2.93 43.57
CA LYS A 495 -12.16 1.94 42.56
C LYS A 495 -13.65 1.63 42.70
N LEU A 496 -14.49 2.08 41.76
CA LEU A 496 -15.82 1.52 41.59
C LEU A 496 -16.15 1.32 40.11
N ILE A 497 -16.38 0.05 39.79
CA ILE A 497 -17.11 -0.53 38.64
C ILE A 497 -16.33 -0.63 37.31
N SER A 498 -15.52 -1.68 37.22
CA SER A 498 -15.49 -2.54 36.01
C SER A 498 -16.75 -3.43 36.04
N PRO A 499 -17.29 -3.81 34.86
CA PRO A 499 -17.63 -5.22 34.72
C PRO A 499 -17.16 -5.85 33.40
N LEU A 500 -16.54 -7.02 33.59
CA LEU A 500 -16.60 -8.25 32.78
C LEU A 500 -15.52 -8.48 31.72
N ASN A 501 -14.32 -8.78 32.22
CA ASN A 501 -13.41 -9.76 31.61
C ASN A 501 -13.73 -11.18 32.15
N HIS A 502 -14.15 -12.07 31.26
CA HIS A 502 -14.04 -13.53 31.32
C HIS A 502 -13.90 -13.94 29.83
N THR A 503 -12.89 -14.62 29.30
CA THR A 503 -12.03 -15.75 29.72
C THR A 503 -11.06 -16.04 28.54
N PRO A 504 -10.10 -16.99 28.59
CA PRO A 504 -9.01 -17.21 29.55
C PRO A 504 -7.62 -17.20 28.84
N SER A 505 -6.58 -16.78 29.55
CA SER A 505 -5.19 -17.12 29.21
C SER A 505 -4.88 -18.54 29.71
N ILE A 506 -4.32 -19.39 28.85
CA ILE A 506 -3.57 -20.58 29.30
C ILE A 506 -2.11 -20.17 29.56
N SER A 507 -1.78 -20.29 30.84
CA SER A 507 -0.50 -20.39 31.55
C SER A 507 0.62 -21.20 30.86
N GLY A 508 1.89 -21.07 31.24
CA GLY A 508 2.45 -20.51 32.49
C GLY A 508 3.62 -19.56 32.23
N ALA A 509 3.78 -18.49 33.02
CA ALA A 509 4.07 -18.45 34.47
C ALA A 509 5.42 -19.12 34.73
N THR A 510 6.42 -18.44 35.30
CA THR A 510 6.40 -17.80 36.63
C THR A 510 7.47 -16.69 36.69
N ASP A 511 7.12 -15.48 37.13
CA ASP A 511 7.38 -14.90 38.47
C ASP A 511 8.88 -14.55 38.70
N LEU A 512 9.33 -13.43 39.27
CA LEU A 512 8.76 -12.57 40.29
C LEU A 512 9.57 -11.24 40.33
N GLU A 513 8.84 -10.13 40.38
CA GLU A 513 9.08 -8.85 41.07
C GLU A 513 10.51 -8.45 41.54
N SER A 514 10.92 -7.23 41.19
CA SER A 514 10.94 -6.14 42.18
C SER A 514 11.13 -4.77 41.55
N SER A 515 10.29 -3.86 42.02
CA SER A 515 10.10 -2.47 41.64
C SER A 515 11.32 -1.59 41.95
N GLY A 516 11.56 -0.60 41.08
CA GLY A 516 12.49 0.50 41.34
C GLY A 516 12.16 1.74 40.50
N SER A 517 11.02 2.36 40.80
CA SER A 517 10.71 3.79 40.64
C SER A 517 11.21 4.52 39.39
N SER A 518 10.22 4.87 38.55
CA SER A 518 10.19 5.99 37.61
C SER A 518 10.98 7.23 38.05
N LYS A 519 11.77 7.77 37.11
CA LYS A 519 11.87 9.21 36.85
C LYS A 519 11.90 9.42 35.34
N SER A 520 10.77 9.85 34.80
CA SER A 520 10.61 10.37 33.45
C SER A 520 11.55 11.56 33.22
N LEU A 521 12.32 11.54 32.14
CA LEU A 521 12.79 12.77 31.48
C LEU A 521 12.08 12.87 30.12
N ILE A 522 11.04 13.69 30.16
CA ILE A 522 10.25 14.18 29.04
C ILE A 522 11.18 14.99 28.11
N GLN A 523 11.34 14.57 26.84
CA GLN A 523 11.73 15.47 25.77
C GLN A 523 10.45 16.01 25.08
N THR A 524 10.44 17.32 24.90
CA THR A 524 9.29 18.19 24.66
C THR A 524 8.51 17.94 23.35
N PRO A 525 7.16 18.01 23.37
CA PRO A 525 6.29 17.97 22.17
C PRO A 525 6.41 19.18 21.21
N ALA A 526 7.09 20.25 21.62
CA ALA A 526 6.94 21.58 21.02
C ALA A 526 7.48 21.74 19.58
N ASN A 527 8.42 20.90 19.12
CA ASN A 527 9.09 21.09 17.83
C ASN A 527 8.34 20.51 16.63
N ASN A 528 7.47 19.50 16.85
CA ASN A 528 6.70 18.87 15.78
C ASN A 528 5.41 19.65 15.45
N ASP A 529 4.77 20.25 16.45
CA ASP A 529 3.54 21.02 16.24
C ASP A 529 3.81 22.31 15.44
N GLU A 530 4.93 23.00 15.71
CA GLU A 530 5.35 24.17 14.94
C GLU A 530 5.70 23.81 13.48
N LEU A 531 6.21 22.59 13.23
CA LEU A 531 6.51 22.10 11.89
C LEU A 531 5.24 21.74 11.11
N ILE A 532 4.26 21.11 11.78
CA ILE A 532 2.94 20.78 11.20
C ILE A 532 2.22 22.05 10.75
N ASP A 533 2.24 23.11 11.58
CA ASP A 533 1.67 24.41 11.25
C ASP A 533 2.40 25.08 10.07
N LYS A 534 3.74 25.06 10.05
CA LYS A 534 4.55 25.61 8.93
C LYS A 534 4.29 24.89 7.60
N LEU A 535 4.05 23.58 7.63
CA LEU A 535 3.77 22.77 6.44
C LEU A 535 2.30 22.85 6.00
N ASN A 536 1.43 23.48 6.81
CA ASN A 536 -0.01 23.42 6.65
C ASN A 536 -0.49 21.96 6.46
N ALA A 537 0.08 21.07 7.29
CA ALA A 537 -0.16 19.64 7.29
C ALA A 537 -1.16 19.29 8.39
N ARG A 538 -1.90 18.19 8.21
CA ARG A 538 -2.82 17.65 9.21
C ARG A 538 -2.45 16.20 9.50
N VAL A 539 -2.33 15.84 10.77
CA VAL A 539 -2.04 14.46 11.20
C VAL A 539 -3.29 13.83 11.81
N ILE A 540 -3.71 12.68 11.30
CA ILE A 540 -4.85 11.89 11.78
C ILE A 540 -4.33 10.53 12.22
N VAL A 541 -4.59 10.13 13.47
CA VAL A 541 -4.15 8.84 14.02
C VAL A 541 -5.33 7.87 13.99
N LEU A 542 -5.09 6.65 13.47
CA LEU A 542 -6.04 5.54 13.46
C LEU A 542 -5.51 4.40 14.33
N THR A 543 -6.38 3.83 15.17
CA THR A 543 -6.03 2.80 16.15
C THR A 543 -6.90 1.57 16.00
N GLY A 544 -6.42 0.38 16.38
CA GLY A 544 -7.22 -0.84 16.47
C GLY A 544 -7.59 -1.46 15.12
N TYR A 545 -8.69 -2.21 15.07
CA TYR A 545 -9.21 -2.78 13.83
C TYR A 545 -10.01 -1.73 13.05
N VAL A 546 -9.55 -1.33 11.85
CA VAL A 546 -10.24 -0.32 11.02
C VAL A 546 -11.19 -1.01 10.05
N PHE A 547 -12.49 -0.72 10.15
CA PHE A 547 -13.56 -1.39 9.40
C PHE A 547 -14.61 -0.40 8.90
N PHE A 548 -15.62 -0.87 8.16
CA PHE A 548 -16.56 -0.03 7.40
C PHE A 548 -17.24 1.08 8.23
N ALA A 549 -17.54 0.87 9.51
CA ALA A 549 -18.19 1.92 10.31
C ALA A 549 -17.24 3.05 10.74
N SER A 550 -15.93 2.86 10.58
CA SER A 550 -14.94 3.93 10.77
C SER A 550 -14.87 4.88 9.58
N ILE A 551 -15.40 4.46 8.41
CA ILE A 551 -15.31 5.21 7.14
C ILE A 551 -15.80 6.65 7.30
N PRO A 552 -16.96 6.96 7.91
CA PRO A 552 -17.45 8.33 7.81
C PRO A 552 -16.86 9.25 8.88
N SER A 553 -16.34 8.70 9.99
CA SER A 553 -15.45 9.45 10.89
C SER A 553 -14.12 9.76 10.19
N LEU A 554 -13.60 8.81 9.42
CA LEU A 554 -12.41 8.98 8.60
C LEU A 554 -12.65 10.03 7.49
N GLU A 555 -13.73 9.91 6.72
CA GLU A 555 -14.09 10.86 5.66
C GLU A 555 -14.38 12.26 6.21
N ALA A 556 -15.04 12.38 7.38
CA ALA A 556 -15.29 13.68 7.99
C ALA A 556 -13.99 14.41 8.36
N GLU A 557 -13.00 13.66 8.86
CA GLU A 557 -11.67 14.20 9.17
C GLU A 557 -10.83 14.43 7.91
N LEU A 558 -10.90 13.56 6.89
CA LEU A 558 -10.15 13.69 5.63
C LEU A 558 -10.68 14.79 4.71
N LEU A 559 -12.00 14.93 4.60
CA LEU A 559 -12.67 15.75 3.57
C LEU A 559 -13.26 17.05 4.11
N ASP A 560 -12.86 17.49 5.31
CA ASP A 560 -13.34 18.73 5.93
C ASP A 560 -13.17 19.92 4.96
N LYS A 561 -14.31 20.47 4.51
CA LYS A 561 -14.37 21.53 3.50
C LYS A 561 -14.03 22.91 4.06
N LYS A 562 -13.95 23.08 5.38
CA LYS A 562 -13.72 24.39 6.01
C LYS A 562 -12.25 24.76 6.11
N ARG A 563 -11.33 23.81 5.92
CA ARG A 563 -9.89 24.02 6.12
C ARG A 563 -9.14 23.80 4.81
N ASN A 564 -8.21 24.70 4.50
CA ASN A 564 -7.36 24.62 3.32
C ASN A 564 -6.02 24.00 3.74
N THR A 565 -5.91 22.66 3.74
CA THR A 565 -4.69 21.92 4.14
C THR A 565 -3.97 21.37 2.92
N ARG A 566 -2.64 21.47 2.89
CA ARG A 566 -1.83 20.99 1.76
C ARG A 566 -1.48 19.52 1.90
N PHE A 567 -1.17 19.05 3.11
CA PHE A 567 -0.83 17.66 3.37
C PHE A 567 -1.77 17.06 4.42
N ILE A 568 -2.19 15.82 4.22
CA ILE A 568 -2.91 15.03 5.22
C ILE A 568 -2.12 13.74 5.44
N ILE A 569 -1.58 13.58 6.65
CA ILE A 569 -0.79 12.43 7.09
C ILE A 569 -1.68 11.54 7.95
N ILE A 570 -1.80 10.27 7.59
CA ILE A 570 -2.58 9.28 8.34
C ILE A 570 -1.62 8.31 9.00
N ASP A 571 -1.65 8.27 10.33
CA ASP A 571 -0.89 7.33 11.14
C ASP A 571 -1.68 6.04 11.37
N LEU A 572 -1.18 4.95 10.79
CA LEU A 572 -1.72 3.60 10.87
C LEU A 572 -0.86 2.69 11.76
N ALA A 573 0.13 3.22 12.50
CA ALA A 573 1.07 2.41 13.29
C ALA A 573 0.40 1.52 14.34
N THR A 574 -0.75 1.95 14.86
CA THR A 574 -1.56 1.23 15.85
C THR A 574 -2.69 0.40 15.24
N VAL A 575 -2.73 0.25 13.92
CA VAL A 575 -3.76 -0.53 13.21
C VAL A 575 -3.27 -1.95 12.97
N HIS A 576 -4.01 -2.94 13.45
CA HIS A 576 -3.63 -4.36 13.32
C HIS A 576 -4.11 -4.99 12.01
N ARG A 577 -5.33 -4.65 11.61
CA ARG A 577 -6.03 -5.22 10.45
C ARG A 577 -6.93 -4.14 9.85
N LEU A 578 -7.17 -4.24 8.55
CA LEU A 578 -8.00 -3.30 7.83
C LEU A 578 -9.04 -4.07 6.98
N GLU A 579 -10.31 -3.71 7.14
CA GLU A 579 -11.38 -4.26 6.31
C GLU A 579 -11.22 -3.78 4.87
N THR A 580 -11.60 -4.64 3.92
CA THR A 580 -11.43 -4.37 2.48
C THR A 580 -12.15 -3.08 2.05
N SER A 581 -13.33 -2.81 2.61
CA SER A 581 -14.12 -1.60 2.36
C SER A 581 -13.47 -0.32 2.93
N ALA A 582 -12.81 -0.42 4.10
CA ALA A 582 -12.09 0.67 4.71
C ALA A 582 -10.82 1.01 3.92
N ALA A 583 -10.10 0.01 3.38
CA ALA A 583 -8.91 0.22 2.55
C ALA A 583 -9.24 1.03 1.29
N GLN A 584 -10.32 0.66 0.61
CA GLN A 584 -10.79 1.35 -0.60
C GLN A 584 -11.14 2.82 -0.36
N THR A 585 -11.46 3.21 0.89
CA THR A 585 -11.79 4.60 1.23
C THR A 585 -10.57 5.52 1.08
N PHE A 586 -9.35 5.02 1.35
CA PHE A 586 -8.13 5.82 1.20
C PHE A 586 -7.87 6.21 -0.26
N ASP A 587 -8.08 5.29 -1.20
CA ASP A 587 -7.92 5.55 -2.64
C ASP A 587 -8.98 6.56 -3.15
N ARG A 588 -10.22 6.44 -2.65
CA ARG A 588 -11.27 7.45 -2.91
C ARG A 588 -10.90 8.82 -2.35
N ALA A 589 -10.36 8.88 -1.13
CA ALA A 589 -9.95 10.13 -0.50
C ALA A 589 -8.84 10.84 -1.29
N VAL A 590 -7.84 10.11 -1.82
CA VAL A 590 -6.80 10.69 -2.69
C VAL A 590 -7.41 11.39 -3.90
N ARG A 591 -8.37 10.73 -4.57
CA ARG A 591 -9.05 11.30 -5.73
C ARG A 591 -9.86 12.56 -5.39
N ASP A 592 -10.60 12.53 -4.28
CA ASP A 592 -11.46 13.65 -3.87
C ASP A 592 -10.63 14.86 -3.34
N LEU A 593 -9.40 14.62 -2.87
CA LEU A 593 -8.43 15.62 -2.43
C LEU A 593 -7.59 16.20 -3.59
N SER A 594 -7.39 15.44 -4.67
CA SER A 594 -6.63 15.85 -5.87
C SER A 594 -7.04 17.23 -6.45
N PRO A 595 -8.33 17.54 -6.70
CA PRO A 595 -8.72 18.86 -7.23
C PRO A 595 -8.48 20.03 -6.26
N LYS A 596 -8.21 19.77 -4.98
CA LYS A 596 -7.85 20.78 -3.98
C LYS A 596 -6.33 20.97 -3.85
N ASN A 597 -5.53 20.21 -4.60
CA ASN A 597 -4.07 20.17 -4.47
C ASN A 597 -3.61 19.73 -3.06
N THR A 598 -4.41 18.88 -2.40
CA THR A 598 -4.08 18.28 -1.10
C THR A 598 -3.52 16.88 -1.32
N ILE A 599 -2.36 16.58 -0.74
CA ILE A 599 -1.67 15.30 -0.88
C ILE A 599 -1.95 14.43 0.35
N LEU A 600 -2.44 13.20 0.12
CA LEU A 600 -2.61 12.19 1.17
C LEU A 600 -1.35 11.36 1.34
N VAL A 601 -0.86 11.25 2.57
CA VAL A 601 0.34 10.48 2.94
C VAL A 601 -0.04 9.50 4.05
N LEU A 602 0.39 8.25 3.92
CA LEU A 602 0.26 7.23 4.97
C LEU A 602 1.56 7.14 5.77
N CYS A 603 1.47 6.86 7.07
CA CYS A 603 2.61 6.45 7.87
C CYS A 603 2.23 5.27 8.78
N GLY A 604 3.23 4.50 9.24
CA GLY A 604 2.98 3.33 10.09
C GLY A 604 2.56 2.07 9.33
N VAL A 605 2.61 2.08 8.00
CA VAL A 605 2.40 0.88 7.18
C VAL A 605 3.75 0.40 6.67
N ARG A 606 4.10 -0.85 6.98
CA ARG A 606 5.32 -1.50 6.48
C ARG A 606 5.00 -2.41 5.30
N LYS A 607 5.90 -2.48 4.31
CA LYS A 607 5.77 -3.41 3.18
C LYS A 607 5.74 -4.85 3.68
N GLY A 608 4.71 -5.61 3.29
CA GLY A 608 4.49 -6.99 3.76
C GLY A 608 3.81 -7.12 5.12
N SER A 609 3.44 -6.02 5.78
CA SER A 609 2.60 -6.07 7.00
C SER A 609 1.19 -6.59 6.72
N GLY A 610 0.47 -7.01 7.76
CA GLY A 610 -0.94 -7.40 7.64
C GLY A 610 -1.81 -6.30 7.03
N VAL A 611 -1.53 -5.03 7.37
CA VAL A 611 -2.21 -3.85 6.81
C VAL A 611 -1.83 -3.64 5.33
N HIS A 612 -0.58 -3.86 4.94
CA HIS A 612 -0.18 -3.83 3.52
C HIS A 612 -0.89 -4.92 2.70
N ALA A 613 -0.95 -6.16 3.23
CA ALA A 613 -1.69 -7.24 2.59
C ALA A 613 -3.20 -6.93 2.48
N ASP A 614 -3.77 -6.20 3.45
CA ASP A 614 -5.16 -5.74 3.40
C ASP A 614 -5.38 -4.65 2.33
N PHE A 615 -4.42 -3.73 2.12
CA PHE A 615 -4.45 -2.77 1.01
C PHE A 615 -4.29 -3.44 -0.36
N GLU A 616 -3.35 -4.38 -0.52
CA GLU A 616 -3.18 -5.16 -1.76
C GLU A 616 -4.44 -5.96 -2.09
N ARG A 617 -5.04 -6.63 -1.10
CA ARG A 617 -6.29 -7.37 -1.26
C ARG A 617 -7.44 -6.47 -1.68
N ALA A 618 -7.48 -5.23 -1.18
CA ALA A 618 -8.47 -4.22 -1.56
C ALA A 618 -8.22 -3.57 -2.92
N GLY A 619 -7.10 -3.89 -3.60
CA GLY A 619 -6.71 -3.31 -4.88
C GLY A 619 -6.17 -1.87 -4.78
N VAL A 620 -5.75 -1.43 -3.59
CA VAL A 620 -5.20 -0.09 -3.35
C VAL A 620 -3.69 -0.15 -3.45
N ASN A 621 -3.13 0.59 -4.41
CA ASN A 621 -1.68 0.64 -4.62
C ASN A 621 -1.02 1.61 -3.62
N VAL A 622 -0.18 1.07 -2.74
CA VAL A 622 0.55 1.84 -1.72
C VAL A 622 2.02 1.93 -2.14
N LEU A 623 2.50 3.15 -2.37
CA LEU A 623 3.86 3.44 -2.83
C LEU A 623 4.75 3.73 -1.64
N PHE A 624 5.75 2.89 -1.41
CA PHE A 624 6.69 3.10 -0.31
C PHE A 624 7.82 4.03 -0.75
N ASN A 625 8.13 5.04 0.08
CA ASN A 625 9.28 5.96 -0.07
C ASN A 625 9.29 6.89 -1.30
N GLY A 626 8.13 7.16 -1.93
CA GLY A 626 7.93 8.29 -2.85
C GLY A 626 8.75 8.30 -4.16
N ASN A 627 9.32 7.17 -4.60
CA ASN A 627 10.37 7.13 -5.62
C ASN A 627 9.93 6.83 -7.07
N ASP A 628 8.64 6.71 -7.37
CA ASP A 628 8.16 6.43 -8.73
C ASP A 628 7.31 7.59 -9.28
N ALA A 629 7.96 8.55 -9.95
CA ALA A 629 7.34 9.75 -10.51
C ALA A 629 6.24 9.50 -11.58
N ASN A 630 6.01 8.25 -11.98
CA ASN A 630 5.02 7.85 -12.98
C ASN A 630 3.98 6.84 -12.48
N GLU A 631 4.03 6.40 -11.22
CA GLU A 631 3.02 5.47 -10.66
C GLU A 631 1.92 6.21 -9.89
N LYS A 632 0.67 5.86 -10.18
CA LYS A 632 -0.49 6.33 -9.40
C LYS A 632 -0.64 5.43 -8.16
N GLY A 633 -0.51 6.02 -6.97
CA GLY A 633 -0.71 5.32 -5.69
C GLY A 633 -0.53 6.24 -4.48
N ILE A 634 -0.84 5.74 -3.30
CA ILE A 634 -0.77 6.50 -2.04
C ILE A 634 0.62 6.36 -1.44
N VAL A 635 1.33 7.46 -1.22
CA VAL A 635 2.68 7.41 -0.64
C VAL A 635 2.59 7.01 0.83
N SER A 636 3.36 5.99 1.22
CA SER A 636 3.44 5.49 2.58
C SER A 636 4.86 5.50 3.11
N PHE A 637 5.00 5.86 4.38
CA PHE A 637 6.24 5.88 5.15
C PHE A 637 6.13 4.95 6.36
N GLU A 638 7.26 4.51 6.90
CA GLU A 638 7.23 3.64 8.08
C GLU A 638 6.97 4.44 9.34
N THR A 639 7.57 5.63 9.42
CA THR A 639 7.43 6.53 10.57
C THR A 639 6.79 7.84 10.18
N ARG A 640 6.16 8.48 11.18
CA ARG A 640 5.56 9.81 11.00
C ARG A 640 6.60 10.88 10.69
N SER A 641 7.81 10.76 11.25
CA SER A 641 8.90 11.70 11.02
C SER A 641 9.33 11.71 9.55
N GLU A 642 9.45 10.54 8.93
CA GLU A 642 9.73 10.41 7.48
C GLU A 642 8.63 11.05 6.63
N ALA A 643 7.36 10.83 6.98
CA ALA A 643 6.24 11.45 6.29
C ALA A 643 6.28 12.99 6.36
N LEU A 644 6.60 13.55 7.54
CA LEU A 644 6.74 15.00 7.73
C LEU A 644 7.94 15.57 6.95
N GLU A 645 9.05 14.85 6.92
CA GLU A 645 10.27 15.27 6.22
C GLU A 645 10.08 15.25 4.69
N TRP A 646 9.38 14.26 4.17
CA TRP A 646 8.97 14.22 2.76
C TRP A 646 7.99 15.35 2.42
N CYS A 647 7.00 15.64 3.28
CA CYS A 647 6.11 16.79 3.07
C CYS A 647 6.90 18.12 3.05
N ARG A 648 7.96 18.23 3.85
CA ARG A 648 8.85 19.39 3.87
C ARG A 648 9.64 19.54 2.58
N SER A 649 10.25 18.48 2.05
CA SER A 649 11.01 18.56 0.79
C SER A 649 10.13 18.99 -0.39
N GLN A 650 8.89 18.48 -0.44
CA GLN A 650 7.89 18.87 -1.45
C GLN A 650 7.42 20.33 -1.31
N ASN A 651 7.55 20.94 -0.13
CA ASN A 651 7.24 22.35 0.07
C ASN A 651 8.40 23.25 -0.41
N VAL A 652 9.63 22.86 -0.11
CA VAL A 652 10.87 23.58 -0.47
C VAL A 652 11.10 23.61 -1.99
N GLU A 653 10.88 22.51 -2.71
CA GLU A 653 10.98 22.49 -4.19
C GLU A 653 10.02 23.50 -4.85
N LYS A 654 8.86 23.75 -4.23
CA LYS A 654 7.86 24.68 -4.75
C LYS A 654 8.14 26.14 -4.35
N GLU A 655 8.78 26.37 -3.21
CA GLU A 655 9.30 27.69 -2.82
C GLU A 655 10.50 28.08 -3.70
N LEU A 656 11.41 27.14 -3.97
CA LEU A 656 12.53 27.33 -4.90
C LEU A 656 12.05 27.60 -6.33
N ALA A 657 10.99 26.92 -6.79
CA ALA A 657 10.37 27.19 -8.09
C ALA A 657 9.62 28.53 -8.15
N ALA A 658 9.25 29.13 -7.00
CA ALA A 658 8.66 30.45 -6.93
C ALA A 658 9.73 31.58 -6.87
N ASP A 659 10.90 31.29 -6.28
CA ASP A 659 12.03 32.21 -6.14
C ASP A 659 12.88 32.36 -7.41
N GLU A 660 12.75 31.47 -8.41
CA GLU A 660 13.42 31.59 -9.72
C GLU A 660 13.01 32.84 -10.55
N THR A 661 12.18 33.73 -10.01
CA THR A 661 11.81 35.00 -10.65
C THR A 661 12.44 36.26 -10.04
N ALA A 662 13.35 36.14 -9.07
CA ALA A 662 14.05 37.29 -8.49
C ALA A 662 15.59 37.15 -8.59
N ASP A 663 16.20 38.00 -9.41
CA ASP A 663 17.66 38.23 -9.44
C ASP A 663 18.16 38.67 -8.06
N VAL A 664 19.08 37.92 -7.44
CA VAL A 664 19.73 38.33 -6.18
C VAL A 664 21.26 38.29 -6.28
N GLU A 665 21.83 39.44 -5.96
CA GLU A 665 23.26 39.77 -5.88
C GLU A 665 23.94 39.10 -4.66
N PHE A 666 25.20 38.68 -4.81
CA PHE A 666 25.94 37.83 -3.88
C PHE A 666 26.54 38.63 -2.70
N ASP A 667 26.00 38.48 -1.48
CA ASP A 667 26.40 39.25 -0.28
C ASP A 667 27.34 38.45 0.66
N LEU A 668 28.66 38.57 0.41
CA LEU A 668 29.76 37.91 1.12
C LEU A 668 29.78 38.06 2.68
N PRO A 669 29.39 39.21 3.28
CA PRO A 669 29.34 39.41 4.73
C PRO A 669 28.37 38.48 5.47
N ARG A 670 27.28 38.09 4.80
CA ARG A 670 26.28 37.18 5.38
C ARG A 670 26.80 35.75 5.48
N LEU A 671 27.60 35.33 4.49
CA LEU A 671 28.27 34.02 4.49
C LEU A 671 29.35 33.92 5.56
N TYR A 672 30.12 34.99 5.77
CA TYR A 672 31.13 35.08 6.84
C TYR A 672 30.50 34.96 8.23
N THR A 673 29.35 35.61 8.42
CA THR A 673 28.61 35.58 9.70
C THR A 673 27.99 34.21 9.96
N GLN A 674 27.48 33.54 8.92
CA GLN A 674 26.99 32.17 9.03
C GLN A 674 28.11 31.16 9.30
N PHE A 675 29.28 31.32 8.67
CA PHE A 675 30.48 30.52 8.98
C PHE A 675 30.91 30.70 10.43
N CYS A 676 30.99 31.94 10.93
CA CYS A 676 31.32 32.21 12.33
C CYS A 676 30.32 31.56 13.31
N ASN A 677 29.02 31.61 13.00
CA ASN A 677 27.99 31.00 13.85
C ASN A 677 27.98 29.47 13.81
N LEU A 678 28.29 28.86 12.65
CA LEU A 678 28.30 27.40 12.50
C LEU A 678 29.42 26.73 13.32
N PHE A 679 30.53 27.43 13.50
CA PHE A 679 31.71 26.94 14.23
C PHE A 679 31.91 27.64 15.59
N GLY A 680 30.95 28.45 16.04
CA GLY A 680 30.97 29.09 17.36
C GLY A 680 31.98 30.22 17.54
N PHE A 681 32.49 30.83 16.47
CA PHE A 681 33.44 31.95 16.54
C PHE A 681 32.73 33.30 16.71
N VAL A 682 33.20 34.14 17.65
CA VAL A 682 32.72 35.52 17.81
C VAL A 682 33.44 36.43 16.79
N PRO A 683 32.75 37.10 15.85
CA PRO A 683 33.37 37.84 14.74
C PRO A 683 34.37 38.93 15.18
N ALA A 684 34.21 39.49 16.38
CA ALA A 684 35.04 40.57 16.89
C ALA A 684 36.41 40.13 17.46
N GLN A 685 36.63 38.84 17.72
CA GLN A 685 37.84 38.37 18.43
C GLN A 685 39.01 38.01 17.50
N LEU A 686 38.76 37.72 16.21
CA LEU A 686 39.83 37.46 15.24
C LEU A 686 40.63 38.71 14.86
N HIS A 687 40.13 39.92 15.18
CA HIS A 687 40.78 41.17 14.82
C HIS A 687 41.69 41.76 15.91
N LYS A 688 41.86 41.10 17.06
CA LYS A 688 42.63 41.62 18.21
C LYS A 688 43.76 40.72 18.74
N ALA A 689 44.18 39.70 17.99
CA ALA A 689 45.30 38.83 18.37
C ALA A 689 46.70 39.35 17.95
N SER A 690 46.88 40.67 17.80
CA SER A 690 48.19 41.29 17.52
C SER A 690 48.53 42.41 18.52
N SER A 691 48.54 42.14 19.83
CA SER A 691 49.36 42.89 20.80
C SER A 691 49.22 42.37 22.24
N GLY A 692 50.28 41.68 22.69
CA GLY A 692 50.86 41.59 24.04
C GLY A 692 50.13 41.87 25.36
N VAL A 693 50.44 40.97 26.32
CA VAL A 693 50.84 41.16 27.74
C VAL A 693 49.78 40.99 28.88
N ASP A 694 50.01 39.90 29.63
CA ASP A 694 49.93 39.58 31.08
C ASP A 694 48.72 39.86 32.02
N THR A 695 48.15 38.72 32.48
CA THR A 695 47.64 38.34 33.85
C THR A 695 46.33 38.92 34.43
N PRO A 696 45.66 38.25 35.41
CA PRO A 696 45.67 36.81 35.81
C PRO A 696 44.26 36.14 35.83
N MET A 697 44.23 34.80 35.69
CA MET A 697 43.02 33.98 35.84
C MET A 697 42.59 33.85 37.30
N ALA A 698 41.30 34.08 37.56
CA ALA A 698 40.62 33.66 38.78
C ALA A 698 40.26 32.18 38.71
N GLU A 699 40.56 31.45 39.78
CA GLU A 699 40.25 30.04 40.00
C GLU A 699 38.75 29.75 39.82
N LYS A 700 38.42 28.76 38.98
CA LYS A 700 37.11 28.09 38.97
C LYS A 700 37.36 26.60 39.15
N GLN A 701 36.82 26.04 40.24
CA GLN A 701 36.88 24.62 40.56
C GLN A 701 36.19 23.78 39.47
N LEU A 702 36.87 22.73 38.98
CA LEU A 702 36.31 21.74 38.04
C LEU A 702 35.10 21.04 38.66
N GLN A 703 34.04 20.89 37.86
CA GLN A 703 32.81 20.18 38.25
C GLN A 703 32.96 18.67 37.94
N LEU A 704 32.31 17.82 38.75
CA LEU A 704 32.42 16.35 38.69
C LEU A 704 32.17 15.73 37.29
N SER A 705 31.47 16.40 36.37
CA SER A 705 31.18 15.89 35.02
C SER A 705 32.41 15.83 34.10
N GLU A 706 33.42 16.69 34.33
CA GLU A 706 34.64 16.73 33.50
C GLU A 706 35.59 15.56 33.83
N TRP A 707 35.42 14.94 35.00
CA TRP A 707 36.22 13.79 35.44
C TRP A 707 35.83 12.49 34.71
N ASP A 708 34.55 12.30 34.42
CA ASP A 708 34.07 11.12 33.71
C ASP A 708 34.54 11.11 32.24
N GLU A 709 34.61 12.28 31.60
CA GLU A 709 35.19 12.44 30.25
C GLU A 709 36.70 12.17 30.24
N LEU A 710 37.45 12.66 31.22
CA LEU A 710 38.88 12.37 31.35
C LEU A 710 39.14 10.89 31.62
N HIS A 711 38.34 10.25 32.48
CA HIS A 711 38.45 8.82 32.74
C HIS A 711 38.13 7.98 31.49
N SER A 712 37.21 8.44 30.64
CA SER A 712 36.91 7.80 29.35
C SER A 712 38.03 7.94 28.31
N ALA A 713 38.88 8.96 28.43
CA ALA A 713 40.07 9.19 27.60
C ALA A 713 41.34 8.48 28.12
N GLY A 714 41.21 7.53 29.06
CA GLY A 714 42.34 6.80 29.64
C GLY A 714 43.11 7.57 30.72
N ALA A 715 42.59 8.71 31.19
CA ALA A 715 43.24 9.52 32.21
C ALA A 715 43.03 8.93 33.60
N ARG A 716 44.11 8.65 34.32
CA ARG A 716 44.09 8.13 35.69
C ARG A 716 44.55 9.19 36.67
N LEU A 717 43.74 9.48 37.69
CA LEU A 717 44.22 10.23 38.86
C LEU A 717 45.08 9.34 39.74
N VAL A 718 46.35 9.67 39.89
CA VAL A 718 47.26 8.95 40.77
C VAL A 718 47.87 9.93 41.76
N HIS A 719 47.77 9.59 43.05
CA HIS A 719 48.36 10.38 44.13
C HIS A 719 49.72 9.80 44.50
N TYR A 720 50.77 10.55 44.17
CA TYR A 720 52.14 10.17 44.48
C TYR A 720 52.57 10.74 45.83
N PRO A 721 53.02 9.89 46.76
CA PRO A 721 53.63 10.37 47.98
C PRO A 721 54.99 11.05 47.67
N PRO A 722 55.44 11.99 48.51
CA PRO A 722 56.72 12.66 48.34
C PRO A 722 57.86 11.62 48.20
N GLY A 723 58.72 11.79 47.19
CA GLY A 723 59.89 10.94 46.93
C GLY A 723 59.65 9.76 45.99
N HIS A 724 58.42 9.53 45.50
CA HIS A 724 58.17 8.57 44.44
C HIS A 724 58.69 9.07 43.08
N THR A 725 59.41 8.20 42.36
CA THR A 725 59.92 8.45 41.02
C THR A 725 58.94 7.91 39.99
N LEU A 726 58.48 8.78 39.11
CA LEU A 726 57.64 8.47 37.97
C LEU A 726 58.54 8.00 36.83
N PHE A 727 58.33 6.76 36.40
CA PHE A 727 59.08 6.14 35.30
C PHE A 727 58.41 6.47 33.96
N VAL A 728 59.17 7.11 33.07
CA VAL A 728 58.73 7.36 31.69
C VAL A 728 59.77 6.75 30.76
N THR A 729 59.57 5.47 30.42
CA THR A 729 60.45 4.74 29.50
C THR A 729 60.17 5.14 28.05
N ALA A 730 61.23 5.33 27.27
CA ALA A 730 61.15 5.58 25.84
C ALA A 730 60.83 4.26 25.10
N ALA A 731 59.55 3.88 25.07
CA ALA A 731 59.04 2.89 24.15
C ALA A 731 57.66 3.36 23.65
N SER A 732 57.69 3.86 22.42
CA SER A 732 56.58 4.11 21.48
C SER A 732 55.39 5.01 21.81
N ASP A 733 55.13 5.48 23.03
CA ASP A 733 53.93 6.33 23.27
C ASP A 733 54.21 7.65 24.02
N GLU A 734 53.68 8.76 23.49
CA GLU A 734 53.72 10.09 24.12
C GLU A 734 52.82 10.14 25.36
N ARG A 735 53.37 9.88 26.55
CA ARG A 735 52.63 10.03 27.82
C ARG A 735 52.51 11.51 28.21
N LEU A 736 51.28 11.95 28.47
CA LEU A 736 51.00 13.28 28.99
C LEU A 736 50.81 13.22 30.51
N ILE A 737 51.58 14.03 31.25
CA ILE A 737 51.52 14.09 32.70
C ILE A 737 51.09 15.50 33.13
N LEU A 738 49.95 15.59 33.81
CA LEU A 738 49.37 16.83 34.31
C LEU A 738 49.41 16.86 35.84
N VAL A 739 50.10 17.83 36.43
CA VAL A 739 50.20 17.98 37.89
C VAL A 739 49.06 18.88 38.37
N LEU A 740 48.06 18.29 39.02
CA LEU A 740 46.90 19.01 39.55
C LEU A 740 47.22 19.71 40.87
N GLU A 741 47.96 19.04 41.77
CA GLU A 741 48.36 19.58 43.07
C GLU A 741 49.75 19.06 43.47
N GLY A 742 50.56 19.89 44.12
CA GLY A 742 51.91 19.54 44.59
C GLY A 742 53.05 20.02 43.69
N GLN A 743 54.30 19.74 44.07
CA GLN A 743 55.51 20.12 43.32
C GLN A 743 56.29 18.86 42.88
N ALA A 744 56.71 18.81 41.62
CA ALA A 744 57.54 17.74 41.07
C ALA A 744 58.84 18.28 40.44
N LYS A 745 59.87 17.44 40.39
CA LYS A 745 61.20 17.77 39.85
C LYS A 745 61.63 16.77 38.77
N ILE A 746 62.12 17.30 37.64
CA ILE A 746 62.59 16.52 36.48
C ILE A 746 64.10 16.22 36.62
N LEU A 747 64.52 14.98 36.33
CA LEU A 747 65.90 14.44 36.37
C LEU A 747 66.20 13.66 35.07
N SER A 748 67.44 13.61 34.58
CA SER A 748 67.81 12.83 33.38
C SER A 748 68.46 11.49 33.73
N GLN A 749 68.39 10.47 32.85
CA GLN A 749 68.89 9.10 33.06
C GLN A 749 70.35 9.00 33.53
N THR A 750 71.20 9.94 33.12
CA THR A 750 72.59 10.06 33.56
C THR A 750 72.74 10.31 35.06
N GLU A 751 71.70 10.77 35.74
CA GLU A 751 71.67 10.96 37.19
C GLU A 751 71.20 9.71 37.96
N ILE A 752 70.67 8.68 37.26
CA ILE A 752 70.08 7.47 37.88
C ILE A 752 71.01 6.26 37.84
N SER A 753 72.01 6.25 36.95
CA SER A 753 72.94 5.13 36.74
C SER A 753 73.97 4.89 37.88
N HIS A 754 73.77 5.48 39.05
CA HIS A 754 74.52 5.15 40.26
C HIS A 754 73.60 4.59 41.36
N ARG A 755 73.31 3.28 41.31
CA ARG A 755 73.68 2.29 42.37
C ARG A 755 72.98 0.92 42.20
N PRO A 756 73.57 -0.16 42.77
CA PRO A 756 73.34 -1.55 42.41
C PRO A 756 72.19 -2.20 43.16
N ALA A 757 71.75 -3.32 42.59
CA ALA A 757 70.76 -4.23 43.11
C ALA A 757 71.10 -4.78 44.52
N VAL A 758 70.04 -5.26 45.16
CA VAL A 758 70.03 -6.17 46.32
C VAL A 758 70.38 -5.50 47.64
N TYR A 759 69.36 -5.16 48.41
CA TYR A 759 69.09 -5.95 49.61
C TYR A 759 67.64 -5.75 50.00
N ASP A 760 66.91 -6.83 49.84
CA ASP A 760 65.71 -7.12 50.61
C ASP A 760 65.95 -6.81 52.09
N LEU A 761 64.89 -6.34 52.75
CA LEU A 761 64.75 -6.23 54.19
C LEU A 761 65.65 -5.21 54.92
N MET A 762 65.00 -4.52 55.87
CA MET A 762 65.52 -3.86 57.08
C MET A 762 65.13 -2.37 57.12
N LEU A 763 63.89 -2.07 57.48
CA LEU A 763 63.47 -1.83 58.87
C LEU A 763 64.42 -0.89 59.64
N ARG A 764 63.89 0.33 59.87
CA ARG A 764 63.93 1.11 61.12
C ARG A 764 65.21 1.94 61.44
N LEU A 765 64.95 3.25 61.64
CA LEU A 765 65.57 4.24 62.56
C LEU A 765 66.61 5.28 62.01
N PRO A 766 66.76 6.45 62.68
CA PRO A 766 66.76 7.80 62.08
C PRO A 766 68.08 8.59 62.38
N LYS A 767 68.13 9.93 62.40
CA LYS A 767 67.97 10.93 61.31
C LYS A 767 69.15 11.92 61.28
N GLU A 768 70.16 11.81 62.15
CA GLU A 768 71.09 12.92 62.42
C GLU A 768 72.45 12.80 61.72
N THR A 769 72.74 11.65 61.12
CA THR A 769 74.12 11.34 60.69
C THR A 769 74.48 11.78 59.25
N LEU A 770 73.52 12.07 58.36
CA LEU A 770 73.84 12.25 56.92
C LEU A 770 73.98 13.70 56.43
N VAL A 771 73.63 14.70 57.23
CA VAL A 771 73.66 16.14 56.86
C VAL A 771 75.09 16.69 56.68
N TYR A 772 76.10 16.04 57.28
CA TYR A 772 77.48 16.53 57.22
C TYR A 772 78.22 16.09 55.95
N ALA A 773 77.76 15.04 55.26
CA ALA A 773 78.42 14.41 54.12
C ALA A 773 78.22 15.14 52.79
N ARG A 774 78.28 16.48 52.87
CA ARG A 774 79.11 17.23 51.92
C ARG A 774 78.41 17.52 50.61
N LYS A 775 77.60 18.57 50.63
CA LYS A 775 78.05 19.99 50.76
C LYS A 775 79.41 20.41 50.13
N LYS A 776 80.34 19.50 49.80
CA LYS A 776 81.66 19.79 49.21
C LYS A 776 81.79 19.30 47.77
N ILE A 777 80.90 18.40 47.31
CA ILE A 777 80.78 17.99 45.89
C ILE A 777 79.92 18.99 45.08
N VAL A 778 79.29 19.94 45.77
CA VAL A 778 78.61 21.15 45.27
C VAL A 778 79.54 22.16 44.52
N GLY A 779 80.78 21.85 44.19
CA GLY A 779 81.73 22.84 43.67
C GLY A 779 81.52 23.29 42.22
N TYR A 780 81.47 22.35 41.27
CA TYR A 780 82.10 22.64 39.97
C TYR A 780 81.39 22.17 38.68
N LEU A 781 80.33 21.35 38.70
CA LEU A 781 79.52 21.11 37.47
C LEU A 781 78.21 21.92 37.45
N LYS A 782 78.13 22.87 38.37
CA LYS A 782 77.31 24.07 38.30
C LYS A 782 77.67 24.88 37.05
N HIS A 783 76.76 24.94 36.08
CA HIS A 783 76.25 26.14 35.40
C HIS A 783 75.66 25.71 34.05
N ARG A 784 74.37 25.51 33.81
CA ARG A 784 73.09 25.69 34.53
C ARG A 784 72.10 24.73 33.82
N GLY A 785 71.30 23.87 34.44
CA GLY A 785 71.14 23.60 35.87
C GLY A 785 70.48 24.75 36.63
N ALA A 786 69.22 25.09 36.34
CA ALA A 786 68.29 25.69 37.31
C ALA A 786 66.89 25.91 36.70
N LYS A 787 65.90 25.13 37.13
CA LYS A 787 65.08 25.32 38.35
C LYS A 787 63.85 26.19 38.06
N LYS A 788 62.77 25.56 37.60
CA LYS A 788 61.46 25.90 38.16
C LYS A 788 60.80 24.60 38.63
N PRO A 789 60.31 24.54 39.88
CA PRO A 789 59.41 23.47 40.27
C PRO A 789 58.21 23.52 39.32
N VAL A 790 57.81 22.36 38.80
CA VAL A 790 56.55 22.20 38.07
C VAL A 790 55.44 22.48 39.09
N LYS A 791 54.61 23.48 38.78
CA LYS A 791 53.55 23.98 39.66
C LYS A 791 52.20 23.36 39.28
N PRO A 792 51.19 23.46 40.16
CA PRO A 792 49.81 23.11 39.80
C PRO A 792 49.40 23.79 38.48
N GLY A 793 48.95 22.99 37.52
CA GLY A 793 48.53 23.45 36.18
C GLY A 793 49.58 23.37 35.09
N ASP A 794 50.84 23.01 35.38
CA ASP A 794 51.87 22.82 34.37
C ASP A 794 51.72 21.45 33.67
N THR A 795 51.67 21.45 32.33
CA THR A 795 51.65 20.25 31.49
C THR A 795 53.07 19.87 31.11
N VAL A 796 53.47 18.63 31.41
CA VAL A 796 54.78 18.10 31.01
C VAL A 796 54.56 17.12 29.87
N SER A 797 54.86 17.57 28.65
CA SER A 797 54.91 16.72 27.45
C SER A 797 56.37 16.35 27.14
N ASN A 798 56.63 15.11 26.76
CA ASN A 798 57.96 14.67 26.38
C ASN A 798 58.36 15.31 25.03
N ALA A 799 59.03 16.46 25.05
CA ALA A 799 59.56 17.05 23.81
C ALA A 799 60.78 16.22 23.36
N ARG A 800 60.76 15.73 22.12
CA ARG A 800 61.87 14.97 21.48
C ARG A 800 63.21 15.71 21.61
N LEU A 801 63.93 15.47 22.69
CA LEU A 801 65.39 15.48 22.71
C LEU A 801 65.81 14.03 22.51
N GLY A 802 66.43 13.74 21.37
CA GLY A 802 66.80 12.38 20.98
C GLY A 802 67.35 11.55 22.14
N ASP A 803 66.82 10.34 22.29
CA ASP A 803 67.30 9.21 23.12
C ASP A 803 67.67 9.47 24.59
N VAL A 804 67.28 10.57 25.23
CA VAL A 804 67.53 10.80 26.66
C VAL A 804 66.27 10.53 27.48
N GLU A 805 66.27 9.46 28.30
CA GLU A 805 65.18 9.21 29.25
C GLU A 805 65.15 10.27 30.37
N VAL A 806 63.94 10.70 30.71
CA VAL A 806 63.67 11.75 31.69
C VAL A 806 62.76 11.19 32.79
N TYR A 807 63.09 11.50 34.05
CA TYR A 807 62.43 10.99 35.25
C TYR A 807 61.80 12.14 36.04
N VAL A 808 60.60 11.95 36.56
CA VAL A 808 59.89 12.99 37.33
C VAL A 808 59.73 12.50 38.77
N VAL A 809 60.24 13.24 39.75
CA VAL A 809 60.17 12.88 41.17
C VAL A 809 59.26 13.85 41.91
N ALA A 810 58.22 13.32 42.56
CA ALA A 810 57.31 14.11 43.38
C ALA A 810 58.02 14.67 44.62
N GLN A 811 58.01 15.99 44.83
CA GLN A 811 58.63 16.66 45.99
C GLN A 811 57.67 16.81 47.18
N THR A 812 56.38 17.00 46.90
CA THR A 812 55.30 16.96 47.90
C THR A 812 54.32 15.84 47.55
N ARG A 813 53.27 15.64 48.35
CA ARG A 813 52.17 14.79 47.93
C ARG A 813 51.61 15.40 46.64
N CYS A 814 51.72 14.68 45.53
CA CYS A 814 51.37 15.19 44.21
C CYS A 814 50.17 14.43 43.68
N SER A 815 49.14 15.15 43.25
CA SER A 815 47.98 14.58 42.55
C SER A 815 48.23 14.79 41.07
N VAL A 816 48.39 13.69 40.34
CA VAL A 816 48.82 13.72 38.94
C VAL A 816 47.80 12.98 38.09
N VAL A 817 47.42 13.57 36.96
CA VAL A 817 46.64 12.89 35.93
C VAL A 817 47.61 12.34 34.91
N GLU A 818 47.66 11.02 34.84
CA GLU A 818 48.45 10.28 33.85
C GLU A 818 47.53 9.87 32.71
N ILE A 819 47.87 10.29 31.50
CA ILE A 819 47.19 9.86 30.28
C ILE A 819 48.16 8.91 29.59
N ASP A 820 47.88 7.61 29.67
CA ASP A 820 48.65 6.56 29.02
C ASP A 820 47.94 6.19 27.70
N PRO A 821 48.47 6.56 26.52
CA PRO A 821 47.83 6.20 25.25
C PRO A 821 47.75 4.68 25.07
N GLY A 822 48.63 3.91 25.73
CA GLY A 822 48.78 2.46 25.56
C GLY A 822 47.87 1.56 26.40
N LEU A 823 46.91 2.09 27.19
CA LEU A 823 45.96 1.24 27.93
C LEU A 823 44.62 0.99 27.20
N ALA A 824 44.49 1.49 25.98
CA ALA A 824 43.39 1.14 25.07
C ALA A 824 43.89 0.17 23.99
N MET A 825 44.09 -1.11 24.33
CA MET A 825 44.28 -2.16 23.33
C MET A 825 43.59 -3.46 23.76
N PRO A 826 42.50 -3.88 23.11
CA PRO A 826 42.30 -5.27 22.74
C PRO A 826 42.85 -5.51 21.30
N PRO A 827 43.29 -6.73 20.99
CA PRO A 827 44.13 -7.01 19.83
C PRO A 827 43.38 -6.95 18.49
N SER A 828 44.04 -6.42 17.46
CA SER A 828 43.69 -6.44 16.03
C SER A 828 43.55 -7.85 15.40
N ASN A 829 43.58 -8.90 16.22
CA ASN A 829 43.43 -10.32 15.84
C ASN A 829 42.06 -10.93 16.18
N ILE A 830 41.12 -10.17 16.73
CA ILE A 830 39.80 -10.69 17.10
C ILE A 830 38.86 -10.61 15.90
N VAL A 831 38.37 -11.77 15.45
CA VAL A 831 37.29 -11.84 14.46
C VAL A 831 36.09 -11.02 14.95
N PRO A 832 35.60 -10.05 14.17
CA PRO A 832 34.59 -9.11 14.64
C PRO A 832 33.28 -9.81 14.98
N ARG A 833 32.59 -9.29 16.01
CA ARG A 833 31.35 -9.88 16.52
C ARG A 833 30.28 -9.96 15.45
N TRP A 834 30.08 -8.90 14.66
CA TRP A 834 29.10 -8.89 13.57
C TRP A 834 29.32 -10.03 12.56
N LYS A 835 30.59 -10.34 12.22
CA LYS A 835 30.91 -11.44 11.31
C LYS A 835 30.57 -12.79 11.93
N LYS A 836 30.88 -13.01 13.22
CA LYS A 836 30.50 -14.25 13.94
C LYS A 836 28.99 -14.45 13.96
N ILE A 837 28.21 -13.37 14.05
CA ILE A 837 26.74 -13.43 14.02
C ILE A 837 26.27 -13.84 12.61
N ILE A 838 26.80 -13.24 11.55
CA ILE A 838 26.49 -13.62 10.17
C ILE A 838 26.87 -15.09 9.90
N ASP A 839 28.09 -15.51 10.29
CA ASP A 839 28.55 -16.90 10.13
C ASP A 839 27.59 -17.87 10.84
N LYS A 840 27.21 -17.57 12.09
CA LYS A 840 26.25 -18.38 12.86
C LYS A 840 24.87 -18.44 12.19
N ALA A 841 24.38 -17.30 11.69
CA ALA A 841 23.09 -17.23 11.01
C ALA A 841 23.09 -18.05 9.71
N LEU A 842 24.20 -18.04 8.95
CA LEU A 842 24.35 -18.81 7.71
C LEU A 842 24.57 -20.31 7.95
N GLU A 843 25.23 -20.70 9.04
CA GLU A 843 25.32 -22.10 9.46
C GLU A 843 23.93 -22.69 9.77
N GLN A 844 23.07 -21.90 10.43
CA GLN A 844 21.69 -22.29 10.74
C GLN A 844 20.78 -22.22 9.50
N HIS A 845 21.00 -21.24 8.62
CA HIS A 845 20.16 -20.96 7.47
C HIS A 845 20.99 -20.76 6.18
N PRO A 846 21.55 -21.83 5.60
CA PRO A 846 22.49 -21.75 4.47
C PRO A 846 21.90 -21.19 3.17
N LYS A 847 20.58 -21.00 3.10
CA LYS A 847 19.88 -20.39 1.96
C LYS A 847 19.75 -18.87 2.06
N ALA A 848 20.02 -18.26 3.23
CA ALA A 848 19.86 -16.83 3.48
C ALA A 848 21.05 -15.99 2.96
N THR A 849 21.52 -16.26 1.73
CA THR A 849 22.73 -15.65 1.15
C THR A 849 22.46 -14.40 0.32
N ALA A 850 21.20 -14.03 0.09
CA ALA A 850 20.86 -12.87 -0.72
C ALA A 850 20.85 -11.59 0.13
N PHE A 851 21.59 -10.57 -0.29
CA PHE A 851 21.62 -9.24 0.31
C PHE A 851 21.42 -8.17 -0.78
N GLN A 852 20.92 -6.99 -0.40
CA GLN A 852 20.70 -5.88 -1.34
C GLN A 852 21.94 -5.01 -1.40
N LEU A 853 22.45 -4.71 -2.59
CA LEU A 853 23.60 -3.81 -2.80
C LEU A 853 23.16 -2.52 -3.50
N ALA A 854 23.24 -1.40 -2.79
CA ALA A 854 22.92 -0.07 -3.31
C ALA A 854 24.17 0.61 -3.89
N THR A 855 24.10 1.07 -5.12
CA THR A 855 25.19 1.82 -5.78
C THR A 855 24.64 3.12 -6.35
N LEU A 856 25.48 4.15 -6.43
CA LEU A 856 25.07 5.44 -6.99
C LEU A 856 25.29 5.46 -8.50
N ASP A 857 24.26 5.90 -9.22
CA ASP A 857 24.35 6.22 -10.64
C ASP A 857 24.83 7.68 -10.76
N THR A 858 25.84 7.95 -11.59
CA THR A 858 26.38 9.31 -11.74
C THR A 858 25.68 10.08 -12.85
N GLU A 859 24.96 9.41 -13.75
CA GLU A 859 24.22 10.05 -14.84
C GLU A 859 22.81 10.51 -14.41
N ALA A 860 22.27 9.92 -13.33
CA ALA A 860 21.04 10.33 -12.69
C ALA A 860 21.21 10.23 -11.17
N PRO A 861 20.76 11.20 -10.35
CA PRO A 861 20.96 11.21 -8.90
C PRO A 861 20.04 10.19 -8.19
N VAL A 862 20.02 8.94 -8.66
CA VAL A 862 19.14 7.86 -8.24
C VAL A 862 19.99 6.68 -7.80
N ALA A 863 19.81 6.24 -6.55
CA ALA A 863 20.44 5.03 -6.06
C ALA A 863 19.87 3.79 -6.77
N ARG A 864 20.75 2.89 -7.20
CA ARG A 864 20.41 1.66 -7.93
C ARG A 864 20.63 0.47 -7.02
N VAL A 865 19.55 -0.22 -6.67
CA VAL A 865 19.58 -1.36 -5.75
C VAL A 865 19.25 -2.66 -6.51
N ARG A 866 19.95 -3.76 -6.17
CA ARG A 866 19.58 -5.11 -6.60
C ARG A 866 20.12 -6.16 -5.63
N SER A 867 19.52 -7.35 -5.68
CA SER A 867 19.99 -8.50 -4.92
C SER A 867 21.35 -8.97 -5.45
N HIS A 868 22.28 -9.15 -4.53
CA HIS A 868 23.58 -9.79 -4.66
C HIS A 868 23.60 -11.06 -3.81
N ILE A 869 24.36 -12.06 -4.25
CA ILE A 869 24.50 -13.32 -3.53
C ILE A 869 25.84 -13.32 -2.82
N PHE A 870 25.84 -13.46 -1.51
CA PHE A 870 27.02 -13.70 -0.70
C PHE A 870 27.67 -15.03 -1.09
N ARG A 871 28.99 -15.01 -1.28
CA ARG A 871 29.76 -16.20 -1.65
C ARG A 871 30.63 -16.68 -0.51
N SER A 872 31.37 -15.78 0.12
CA SER A 872 32.27 -16.09 1.22
C SER A 872 32.80 -14.82 1.87
N PHE A 873 33.34 -14.94 3.09
CA PHE A 873 34.28 -13.97 3.62
C PHE A 873 35.70 -14.29 3.14
N LEU A 874 36.51 -13.26 2.92
CA LEU A 874 37.94 -13.37 2.63
C LEU A 874 38.71 -12.53 3.65
N ASN A 875 39.68 -13.14 4.34
CA ASN A 875 40.47 -12.44 5.35
C ASN A 875 41.96 -12.51 4.96
N GLY A 876 42.70 -11.42 5.19
CA GLY A 876 44.16 -11.43 5.08
C GLY A 876 44.79 -12.21 6.23
N SER A 877 45.90 -12.92 5.97
CA SER A 877 46.64 -13.63 7.02
C SER A 877 47.20 -12.68 8.09
N ALA A 878 47.48 -11.43 7.72
CA ALA A 878 47.95 -10.37 8.61
C ALA A 878 46.82 -9.57 9.30
N THR A 879 45.58 -9.64 8.79
CA THR A 879 44.44 -8.83 9.27
C THR A 879 43.15 -9.65 9.40
N PRO A 880 43.12 -10.71 10.24
CA PRO A 880 41.95 -11.57 10.39
C PRO A 880 40.72 -10.86 10.98
N GLY A 881 40.90 -9.70 11.62
CA GLY A 881 39.85 -8.83 12.14
C GLY A 881 39.14 -7.95 11.10
N LEU A 882 39.62 -7.90 9.85
CA LEU A 882 39.08 -7.04 8.77
C LEU A 882 38.59 -7.89 7.58
N PRO A 883 37.45 -8.59 7.74
CA PRO A 883 36.93 -9.48 6.72
C PRO A 883 36.37 -8.73 5.51
N LEU A 884 36.71 -9.18 4.30
CA LEU A 884 36.12 -8.72 3.04
C LEU A 884 34.91 -9.59 2.66
N LEU A 885 33.84 -8.94 2.20
CA LEU A 885 32.62 -9.62 1.75
C LEU A 885 32.71 -9.90 0.25
N ILE A 886 32.60 -11.18 -0.14
CA ILE A 886 32.70 -11.59 -1.54
C ILE A 886 31.31 -11.86 -2.13
N SER A 887 31.03 -11.25 -3.28
CA SER A 887 29.85 -11.48 -4.10
C SER A 887 30.22 -11.62 -5.58
N SER A 888 29.23 -11.74 -6.46
CA SER A 888 29.44 -11.80 -7.90
C SER A 888 28.40 -11.03 -8.70
N THR A 889 28.80 -10.56 -9.89
CA THR A 889 27.91 -9.94 -10.88
C THR A 889 28.31 -10.34 -12.30
N ASP A 890 27.55 -9.88 -13.28
CA ASP A 890 27.85 -10.01 -14.71
C ASP A 890 28.45 -8.70 -15.23
N VAL A 891 29.56 -8.81 -15.97
CA VAL A 891 30.33 -7.68 -16.48
C VAL A 891 29.51 -6.75 -17.37
N ARG A 892 28.46 -7.27 -18.00
CA ARG A 892 27.60 -6.58 -18.96
C ARG A 892 26.48 -5.79 -18.28
N THR A 893 26.37 -5.85 -16.95
CA THR A 893 25.30 -5.18 -16.21
C THR A 893 25.63 -3.71 -15.92
N PRO A 894 24.63 -2.82 -15.86
CA PRO A 894 24.84 -1.41 -15.48
C PRO A 894 25.52 -1.23 -14.11
N LYS A 895 25.39 -2.23 -13.22
CA LYS A 895 26.02 -2.25 -11.89
C LYS A 895 27.55 -2.10 -11.96
N VAL A 896 28.19 -2.60 -13.02
CA VAL A 896 29.65 -2.46 -13.21
C VAL A 896 30.02 -1.00 -13.43
N HIS A 897 29.31 -0.30 -14.31
CA HIS A 897 29.56 1.13 -14.55
C HIS A 897 29.27 1.97 -13.29
N GLN A 898 28.20 1.65 -12.57
CA GLN A 898 27.88 2.33 -11.30
C GLN A 898 29.01 2.19 -10.26
N ILE A 899 29.55 0.97 -10.10
CA ILE A 899 30.67 0.71 -9.16
C ILE A 899 31.96 1.40 -9.63
N LEU A 900 32.25 1.41 -10.94
CA LEU A 900 33.43 2.08 -11.47
C LEU A 900 33.38 3.60 -11.24
N ASN A 901 32.20 4.19 -11.39
CA ASN A 901 32.00 5.63 -11.21
C ASN A 901 31.98 6.04 -9.74
N ASN A 902 31.32 5.25 -8.87
CA ASN A 902 31.31 5.49 -7.44
C ASN A 902 31.47 4.18 -6.65
N PRO A 903 32.64 3.96 -6.00
CA PRO A 903 32.92 2.75 -5.24
C PRO A 903 32.26 2.74 -3.84
N ASN A 904 31.64 3.83 -3.38
CA ASN A 904 30.96 3.82 -2.08
C ASN A 904 29.61 3.11 -2.22
N THR A 905 29.34 2.19 -1.31
CA THR A 905 28.13 1.38 -1.33
C THR A 905 27.61 1.15 0.09
N GLU A 906 26.30 0.96 0.18
CA GLU A 906 25.66 0.40 1.36
C GLU A 906 24.91 -0.85 0.94
N SER A 907 24.97 -1.87 1.79
CA SER A 907 24.26 -3.12 1.58
C SER A 907 23.35 -3.45 2.75
N CYS A 908 22.20 -4.05 2.48
CA CYS A 908 21.24 -4.46 3.50
C CYS A 908 20.97 -5.95 3.38
N TRP A 909 21.18 -6.68 4.48
CA TRP A 909 21.01 -8.12 4.58
C TRP A 909 20.01 -8.45 5.68
N TRP A 910 18.82 -8.90 5.28
CA TRP A 910 17.78 -9.36 6.19
C TRP A 910 17.74 -10.88 6.23
N ILE A 911 17.87 -11.46 7.43
CA ILE A 911 17.76 -12.90 7.67
C ILE A 911 16.45 -13.14 8.43
N GLU A 912 15.40 -13.53 7.69
CA GLU A 912 14.04 -13.69 8.20
C GLU A 912 13.95 -14.69 9.35
N GLN A 913 14.66 -15.82 9.24
CA GLN A 913 14.57 -16.91 10.22
C GLN A 913 15.11 -16.53 11.60
N THR A 914 16.11 -15.65 11.67
CA THR A 914 16.67 -15.14 12.93
C THR A 914 16.12 -13.76 13.31
N SER A 915 15.30 -13.14 12.43
CA SER A 915 14.83 -11.76 12.58
C SER A 915 15.97 -10.76 12.81
N GLU A 916 17.06 -10.93 12.05
CA GLU A 916 18.27 -10.12 12.11
C GLU A 916 18.45 -9.30 10.83
N GLN A 917 18.85 -8.04 11.00
CA GLN A 917 19.23 -7.16 9.90
C GLN A 917 20.70 -6.74 10.06
N PHE A 918 21.44 -6.75 8.95
CA PHE A 918 22.77 -6.15 8.84
C PHE A 918 22.74 -5.10 7.75
N ARG A 919 23.03 -3.84 8.07
CA ARG A 919 23.38 -2.82 7.07
C ARG A 919 24.87 -2.62 7.08
N ILE A 920 25.52 -2.91 5.96
CA ILE A 920 26.98 -2.88 5.82
C ILE A 920 27.32 -1.77 4.82
N ALA A 921 27.85 -0.66 5.32
CA ALA A 921 28.42 0.40 4.51
C ALA A 921 29.91 0.12 4.26
N GLY A 922 30.40 0.47 3.08
CA GLY A 922 31.79 0.21 2.73
C GLY A 922 32.15 0.60 1.30
N ARG A 923 33.36 0.22 0.90
CA ARG A 923 33.85 0.43 -0.46
C ARG A 923 33.83 -0.87 -1.24
N VAL A 924 33.39 -0.82 -2.49
CA VAL A 924 33.32 -1.96 -3.38
C VAL A 924 34.36 -1.88 -4.49
N SER A 925 34.99 -3.02 -4.77
CA SER A 925 35.96 -3.24 -5.84
C SER A 925 35.53 -4.43 -6.70
N MET A 926 36.03 -4.50 -7.93
CA MET A 926 35.69 -5.57 -8.86
C MET A 926 36.94 -6.26 -9.42
N VAL A 927 36.81 -7.56 -9.70
CA VAL A 927 37.82 -8.35 -10.41
C VAL A 927 37.18 -8.99 -11.62
N THR A 928 37.55 -8.50 -12.81
CA THR A 928 37.10 -9.03 -14.11
C THR A 928 38.13 -9.99 -14.70
N SER A 929 37.74 -10.77 -15.71
CA SER A 929 38.68 -11.65 -16.43
C SER A 929 39.86 -10.85 -17.01
N PRO A 930 41.10 -11.38 -16.98
CA PRO A 930 42.29 -10.77 -17.60
C PRO A 930 42.14 -10.48 -19.09
N ASN A 931 41.28 -11.24 -19.77
CA ASN A 931 41.01 -11.08 -21.20
C ASN A 931 39.92 -10.03 -21.49
N HIS A 932 39.28 -9.47 -20.46
CA HIS A 932 38.23 -8.46 -20.62
C HIS A 932 38.82 -7.04 -20.70
N GLN A 933 38.20 -6.17 -21.51
CA GLN A 933 38.68 -4.80 -21.74
C GLN A 933 38.77 -3.96 -20.45
N LEU A 934 37.87 -4.22 -19.49
CA LEU A 934 37.81 -3.54 -18.20
C LEU A 934 38.85 -4.01 -17.17
N TYR A 935 39.65 -5.05 -17.46
CA TYR A 935 40.59 -5.63 -16.51
C TYR A 935 41.58 -4.62 -15.92
N LYS A 936 42.15 -3.74 -16.76
CA LYS A 936 43.08 -2.72 -16.28
C LYS A 936 42.39 -1.75 -15.32
N VAL A 937 41.21 -1.27 -15.69
CA VAL A 937 40.43 -0.28 -14.91
C VAL A 937 40.01 -0.87 -13.56
N THR A 938 39.51 -2.10 -13.55
CA THR A 938 39.05 -2.77 -12.32
C THR A 938 40.22 -3.12 -11.40
N ARG A 939 41.36 -3.54 -11.97
CA ARG A 939 42.61 -3.75 -11.21
C ARG A 939 43.13 -2.45 -10.59
N ASP A 940 43.12 -1.35 -11.33
CA ASP A 940 43.59 -0.06 -10.84
C ASP A 940 42.62 0.51 -9.78
N GLN A 941 41.32 0.30 -9.92
CA GLN A 941 40.33 0.62 -8.88
C GLN A 941 40.57 -0.16 -7.59
N LEU A 942 40.81 -1.47 -7.70
CA LEU A 942 41.14 -2.35 -6.57
C LEU A 942 42.40 -1.86 -5.85
N LEU A 943 43.45 -1.47 -6.60
CA LEU A 943 44.67 -0.88 -6.05
C LEU A 943 44.42 0.47 -5.37
N ASN A 944 43.62 1.33 -5.99
CA ASN A 944 43.30 2.65 -5.44
C ASN A 944 42.53 2.50 -4.12
N ASN A 945 41.53 1.62 -4.06
CA ASN A 945 40.80 1.34 -2.82
C ASN A 945 41.73 0.78 -1.74
N ALA A 946 42.66 -0.12 -2.08
CA ALA A 946 43.66 -0.64 -1.15
C ALA A 946 44.70 0.40 -0.67
N ASN A 947 44.82 1.55 -1.36
CA ASN A 947 45.72 2.64 -0.99
C ASN A 947 45.03 3.76 -0.19
N ILE A 948 43.70 3.84 -0.25
CA ILE A 948 42.92 4.79 0.57
C ILE A 948 43.07 4.43 2.04
N ASP A 949 43.11 3.13 2.32
CA ASP A 949 43.22 2.59 3.67
C ASP A 949 44.36 1.58 3.74
N ILE A 950 45.55 2.09 4.08
CA ILE A 950 46.81 1.34 4.03
C ILE A 950 46.82 0.19 5.06
N GLU A 951 45.97 0.26 6.09
CA GLU A 951 45.81 -0.75 7.13
C GLU A 951 44.52 -1.58 6.96
N GLY A 952 43.83 -1.42 5.83
CA GLY A 952 42.60 -2.13 5.46
C GLY A 952 42.78 -3.62 5.14
N GLY A 953 41.66 -4.34 5.17
CA GLY A 953 41.61 -5.75 4.76
C GLY A 953 42.01 -5.91 3.30
N LEU A 954 41.71 -4.92 2.45
CA LEU A 954 42.10 -4.91 1.05
C LEU A 954 43.59 -4.60 0.85
N ALA A 955 44.18 -3.77 1.71
CA ALA A 955 45.62 -3.48 1.68
C ALA A 955 46.48 -4.71 2.05
N ALA A 956 45.99 -5.55 2.96
CA ALA A 956 46.63 -6.83 3.28
C ALA A 956 46.53 -7.88 2.15
N LEU A 957 45.66 -7.65 1.16
CA LEU A 957 45.43 -8.52 0.00
C LEU A 957 45.71 -7.78 -1.31
N ARG A 958 46.77 -6.96 -1.32
CA ARG A 958 47.16 -6.20 -2.51
C ARG A 958 47.36 -7.12 -3.71
N PRO A 959 47.00 -6.68 -4.93
CA PRO A 959 47.19 -7.47 -6.16
C PRO A 959 48.61 -7.96 -6.45
N ALA A 960 49.64 -7.35 -5.85
CA ALA A 960 51.03 -7.82 -5.96
C ALA A 960 51.32 -9.06 -5.10
N GLU A 961 50.52 -9.30 -4.07
CA GLU A 961 50.74 -10.31 -3.02
C GLU A 961 49.63 -11.37 -3.00
N TYR A 962 48.45 -11.08 -3.59
CA TYR A 962 47.30 -11.99 -3.65
C TYR A 962 46.77 -12.20 -5.08
N ASN A 963 46.59 -13.47 -5.47
CA ASN A 963 46.11 -13.86 -6.80
C ASN A 963 44.57 -13.77 -6.91
N TRP A 964 44.07 -12.58 -7.23
CA TRP A 964 42.64 -12.31 -7.37
C TRP A 964 41.98 -13.07 -8.53
N GLU A 965 42.72 -13.41 -9.59
CA GLU A 965 42.17 -14.19 -10.70
C GLU A 965 41.91 -15.63 -10.30
N GLU A 966 42.84 -16.24 -9.57
CA GLU A 966 42.65 -17.57 -9.01
C GLU A 966 41.44 -17.61 -8.07
N LYS A 967 41.26 -16.58 -7.22
CA LYS A 967 40.07 -16.48 -6.36
C LYS A 967 38.78 -16.34 -7.17
N ARG A 968 38.78 -15.55 -8.25
CA ARG A 968 37.63 -15.39 -9.14
C ARG A 968 37.25 -16.72 -9.79
N VAL A 969 38.22 -17.46 -10.29
CA VAL A 969 38.02 -18.79 -10.89
C VAL A 969 37.53 -19.80 -9.86
N GLU A 970 38.12 -19.82 -8.66
CA GLU A 970 37.71 -20.68 -7.54
C GLU A 970 36.23 -20.46 -7.19
N VAL A 971 35.82 -19.21 -6.97
CA VAL A 971 34.42 -18.86 -6.66
C VAL A 971 33.50 -19.26 -7.80
N PHE A 972 33.91 -19.09 -9.06
CA PHE A 972 33.12 -19.51 -10.21
C PHE A 972 32.92 -21.02 -10.28
N LYS A 973 33.98 -21.81 -10.07
CA LYS A 973 33.92 -23.28 -10.09
C LYS A 973 32.99 -23.84 -9.02
N ASN A 974 32.99 -23.23 -7.83
CA ASN A 974 32.15 -23.63 -6.70
C ASN A 974 30.65 -23.29 -6.88
N MET A 975 30.27 -22.55 -7.92
CA MET A 975 28.85 -22.29 -8.21
C MET A 975 28.16 -23.49 -8.86
N SER A 976 26.83 -23.57 -8.65
CA SER A 976 26.00 -24.58 -9.28
C SER A 976 26.02 -24.48 -10.82
N ALA A 977 25.86 -25.62 -11.49
CA ALA A 977 25.84 -25.67 -12.96
C ALA A 977 24.77 -24.78 -13.59
N HIS A 978 23.61 -24.65 -12.93
CA HIS A 978 22.54 -23.76 -13.38
C HIS A 978 22.92 -22.28 -13.27
N MET A 979 23.60 -21.91 -12.17
CA MET A 979 24.06 -20.54 -11.95
C MET A 979 25.14 -20.18 -12.99
N LYS A 980 26.13 -21.06 -13.22
CA LYS A 980 27.17 -20.87 -14.24
C LYS A 980 26.59 -20.63 -15.64
N ALA A 981 25.53 -21.35 -16.01
CA ALA A 981 24.86 -21.18 -17.30
C ALA A 981 24.19 -19.81 -17.49
N SER A 982 23.86 -19.10 -16.40
CA SER A 982 23.22 -17.77 -16.48
C SER A 982 24.11 -16.71 -17.16
N TRP A 983 25.43 -16.82 -17.04
CA TRP A 983 26.39 -15.92 -17.69
C TRP A 983 26.56 -16.17 -19.20
N CYS A 984 25.99 -17.25 -19.75
CA CYS A 984 25.93 -17.49 -21.19
C CYS A 984 24.69 -16.86 -21.85
N ARG A 985 23.74 -16.35 -21.06
CA ARG A 985 22.50 -15.74 -21.59
C ARG A 985 22.79 -14.37 -22.21
N PRO A 986 21.88 -13.83 -23.04
CA PRO A 986 21.99 -12.47 -23.55
C PRO A 986 22.16 -11.43 -22.44
N THR A 987 22.64 -10.23 -22.80
CA THR A 987 22.93 -9.16 -21.84
C THR A 987 21.75 -8.91 -20.89
N PRO A 988 21.95 -9.01 -19.56
CA PRO A 988 20.86 -8.82 -18.61
C PRO A 988 20.20 -7.44 -18.76
N GLY A 989 18.87 -7.40 -18.80
CA GLY A 989 18.09 -6.17 -19.01
C GLY A 989 17.85 -5.80 -20.48
N SER A 990 18.40 -6.55 -21.44
CA SER A 990 18.08 -6.36 -22.85
C SER A 990 16.72 -6.95 -23.24
N GLU A 991 16.11 -6.40 -24.29
CA GLU A 991 14.81 -6.84 -24.81
C GLU A 991 14.87 -8.30 -25.29
N LEU A 992 13.93 -9.13 -24.82
CA LEU A 992 13.77 -10.51 -25.27
C LEU A 992 13.09 -10.56 -26.63
N LYS A 993 13.88 -10.32 -27.68
CA LYS A 993 13.46 -10.57 -29.07
C LYS A 993 13.11 -12.06 -29.21
N GLY A 994 12.04 -12.38 -29.93
CA GLY A 994 11.57 -13.77 -30.10
C GLY A 994 10.75 -14.36 -28.94
N GLY A 995 10.56 -13.63 -27.83
CA GLY A 995 9.71 -14.06 -26.73
C GLY A 995 10.21 -15.30 -25.97
N PRO A 996 9.34 -15.99 -25.21
CA PRO A 996 9.74 -17.11 -24.34
C PRO A 996 10.36 -18.31 -25.07
N ASP A 997 10.10 -18.47 -26.36
CA ASP A 997 10.62 -19.58 -27.16
C ASP A 997 12.10 -19.40 -27.53
N GLU A 998 12.60 -18.17 -27.55
CA GLU A 998 14.03 -17.90 -27.72
C GLU A 998 14.82 -18.25 -26.45
N ALA A 999 14.24 -18.00 -25.27
CA ALA A 999 14.86 -18.32 -23.98
C ALA A 999 15.09 -19.84 -23.78
N LYS A 1000 14.26 -20.69 -24.40
CA LYS A 1000 14.40 -22.16 -24.36
C LYS A 1000 15.66 -22.67 -25.07
N LYS A 1001 16.28 -21.86 -25.94
CA LYS A 1001 17.50 -22.24 -26.68
C LYS A 1001 18.78 -22.00 -25.88
N TRP A 1002 18.70 -21.28 -24.76
CA TRP A 1002 19.87 -20.96 -23.94
C TRP A 1002 20.28 -22.16 -23.08
N PRO A 1003 21.57 -22.30 -22.74
CA PRO A 1003 22.02 -23.37 -21.88
C PRO A 1003 21.37 -23.27 -20.49
N GLU A 1004 20.76 -24.36 -20.03
CA GLU A 1004 20.17 -24.44 -18.70
C GLU A 1004 21.19 -24.84 -17.62
N ARG A 1005 22.24 -25.56 -18.01
CA ARG A 1005 23.30 -26.06 -17.12
C ARG A 1005 24.65 -25.99 -17.83
N LEU A 1006 25.70 -25.69 -17.07
CA LEU A 1006 27.07 -25.60 -17.55
C LEU A 1006 28.01 -26.26 -16.53
N GLU A 1007 28.62 -27.38 -16.91
CA GLU A 1007 29.61 -28.10 -16.09
C GLU A 1007 31.03 -27.72 -16.48
N GLU A 1008 32.02 -28.01 -15.62
CA GLU A 1008 33.43 -27.79 -15.95
C GLU A 1008 33.86 -28.78 -17.06
N PRO A 1009 34.42 -28.28 -18.18
CA PRO A 1009 34.75 -29.13 -19.31
C PRO A 1009 35.90 -30.09 -18.97
N LYS A 1010 35.70 -31.38 -19.27
CA LYS A 1010 36.69 -32.46 -19.13
C LYS A 1010 37.40 -32.72 -20.46
N GLU A 1011 38.50 -33.47 -20.42
CA GLU A 1011 39.14 -33.99 -21.63
C GLU A 1011 38.16 -34.90 -22.39
N GLY A 1012 37.74 -34.48 -23.58
CA GLY A 1012 36.77 -35.18 -24.44
C GLY A 1012 35.43 -34.45 -24.65
N ASP A 1013 35.16 -33.37 -23.91
CA ASP A 1013 33.91 -32.59 -24.07
C ASP A 1013 33.88 -31.78 -25.38
N SER A 1014 32.66 -31.56 -25.90
CA SER A 1014 32.42 -30.81 -27.15
C SER A 1014 33.03 -29.40 -27.15
N GLU A 1015 33.48 -28.92 -28.31
CA GLU A 1015 33.99 -27.55 -28.47
C GLU A 1015 32.97 -26.48 -28.04
N GLU A 1016 31.68 -26.75 -28.23
CA GLU A 1016 30.59 -25.86 -27.79
C GLU A 1016 30.54 -25.70 -26.27
N ALA A 1017 30.73 -26.80 -25.52
CA ALA A 1017 30.76 -26.75 -24.06
C ALA A 1017 31.95 -25.94 -23.53
N ARG A 1018 33.13 -26.06 -24.16
CA ARG A 1018 34.31 -25.23 -23.85
C ARG A 1018 34.05 -23.75 -24.14
N LYS A 1019 33.43 -23.44 -25.28
CA LYS A 1019 33.08 -22.07 -25.65
C LYS A 1019 32.10 -21.44 -24.66
N TYR A 1020 31.07 -22.16 -24.22
CA TYR A 1020 30.15 -21.66 -23.20
C TYR A 1020 30.83 -21.47 -21.84
N TRP A 1021 31.74 -22.37 -21.46
CA TRP A 1021 32.54 -22.22 -20.25
C TRP A 1021 33.39 -20.95 -20.26
N GLU A 1022 34.14 -20.73 -21.34
CA GLU A 1022 34.97 -19.53 -21.51
C GLU A 1022 34.14 -18.26 -21.55
N MET A 1023 32.97 -18.28 -22.22
CA MET A 1023 32.04 -17.16 -22.25
C MET A 1023 31.49 -16.83 -20.85
N ALA A 1024 31.02 -17.83 -20.12
CA ALA A 1024 30.49 -17.63 -18.77
C ALA A 1024 31.56 -17.10 -17.82
N LEU A 1025 32.76 -17.68 -17.86
CA LEU A 1025 33.88 -17.24 -17.05
C LEU A 1025 34.37 -15.85 -17.46
N GLY A 1026 34.30 -15.48 -18.75
CA GLY A 1026 34.62 -14.15 -19.23
C GLY A 1026 33.65 -13.07 -18.74
N ASN A 1027 32.35 -13.41 -18.66
CA ASN A 1027 31.31 -12.50 -18.16
C ASN A 1027 31.24 -12.42 -16.62
N PHE A 1028 31.84 -13.37 -15.92
CA PHE A 1028 31.82 -13.45 -14.46
C PHE A 1028 32.76 -12.43 -13.80
N VAL A 1029 32.20 -11.60 -12.92
CA VAL A 1029 32.93 -10.59 -12.14
C VAL A 1029 32.84 -10.91 -10.65
N LEU A 1030 34.00 -10.94 -9.99
CA LEU A 1030 34.07 -10.99 -8.53
C LEU A 1030 33.84 -9.58 -7.98
N VAL A 1031 32.95 -9.45 -7.01
CA VAL A 1031 32.68 -8.20 -6.31
C VAL A 1031 33.22 -8.33 -4.89
N VAL A 1032 34.07 -7.40 -4.48
CA VAL A 1032 34.75 -7.40 -3.19
C VAL A 1032 34.31 -6.15 -2.44
N ILE A 1033 33.65 -6.31 -1.30
CA ILE A 1033 33.20 -5.19 -0.47
C ILE A 1033 34.05 -5.18 0.80
N GLU A 1034 34.64 -4.03 1.10
CA GLU A 1034 35.39 -3.76 2.33
C GLU A 1034 34.49 -2.97 3.28
N PRO A 1035 33.96 -3.60 4.35
CA PRO A 1035 33.10 -2.95 5.33
C PRO A 1035 33.83 -1.86 6.11
N SER A 1036 33.18 -0.70 6.27
CA SER A 1036 33.60 0.39 7.16
C SER A 1036 32.67 0.57 8.36
N GLU A 1037 31.39 0.28 8.18
CA GLU A 1037 30.36 0.35 9.22
C GLU A 1037 29.37 -0.80 9.05
N VAL A 1038 28.97 -1.43 10.15
CA VAL A 1038 27.97 -2.50 10.18
C VAL A 1038 26.94 -2.18 11.25
N ASP A 1039 25.71 -1.90 10.85
CA ASP A 1039 24.56 -1.73 11.73
C ASP A 1039 23.81 -3.06 11.85
N TYR A 1040 23.84 -3.66 13.04
CA TYR A 1040 23.22 -4.94 13.34
C TYR A 1040 22.00 -4.73 14.24
N LEU A 1041 20.82 -5.10 13.75
CA LEU A 1041 19.57 -5.10 14.50
C LEU A 1041 19.09 -6.54 14.71
N THR A 1042 18.78 -6.90 15.94
CA THR A 1042 18.13 -8.17 16.28
C THR A 1042 16.77 -7.92 16.93
N MET A 1043 15.73 -8.43 16.28
CA MET A 1043 14.33 -8.35 16.75
C MET A 1043 13.86 -9.65 17.41
N ALA A 1044 14.72 -10.66 17.54
CA ALA A 1044 14.39 -11.92 18.20
C ALA A 1044 14.40 -11.84 19.73
N VAL A 1045 14.96 -10.76 20.29
CA VAL A 1045 15.05 -10.51 21.73
C VAL A 1045 14.18 -9.32 22.12
N VAL A 1046 13.55 -9.36 23.29
CA VAL A 1046 12.72 -8.27 23.81
C VAL A 1046 13.31 -7.77 25.13
N PRO A 1047 13.64 -6.47 25.27
CA PRO A 1047 13.56 -5.44 24.23
C PRO A 1047 14.51 -5.74 23.07
N ASN A 1048 14.13 -5.29 21.86
CA ASN A 1048 14.96 -5.41 20.67
C ASN A 1048 16.34 -4.79 20.94
N ARG A 1049 17.38 -5.29 20.28
CA ARG A 1049 18.74 -4.77 20.46
C ARG A 1049 19.33 -4.39 19.12
N ARG A 1050 20.04 -3.27 19.08
CA ARG A 1050 20.76 -2.80 17.90
C ARG A 1050 22.17 -2.38 18.28
N PHE A 1051 23.12 -2.74 17.45
CA PHE A 1051 24.53 -2.48 17.66
C PHE A 1051 25.07 -1.83 16.40
N MET A 1052 25.73 -0.68 16.58
CA MET A 1052 26.50 -0.06 15.54
C MET A 1052 27.96 -0.48 15.68
N PHE A 1053 28.51 -1.06 14.62
CA PHE A 1053 29.92 -1.43 14.53
C PHE A 1053 30.62 -0.47 13.57
N THR A 1054 31.51 0.39 14.06
CA THR A 1054 32.30 1.30 13.23
C THR A 1054 33.75 0.88 13.20
N ARG A 1055 34.41 1.01 12.06
CA ARG A 1055 35.82 0.68 11.95
C ARG A 1055 36.67 1.71 12.71
N ALA A 1056 37.50 1.23 13.64
CA ALA A 1056 38.39 2.08 14.44
C ALA A 1056 39.60 2.55 13.62
N VAL A 1057 40.12 3.74 13.95
CA VAL A 1057 41.27 4.37 13.26
C VAL A 1057 42.56 3.53 13.41
N GLU A 1058 42.69 2.75 14.49
CA GLU A 1058 43.88 1.96 14.83
C GLU A 1058 43.80 0.48 14.38
N GLY A 1059 42.78 0.12 13.59
CA GLY A 1059 42.55 -1.24 13.11
C GLY A 1059 41.75 -2.10 14.10
N GLY A 1060 40.47 -2.30 13.80
CA GLY A 1060 39.54 -3.02 14.67
C GLY A 1060 38.10 -2.56 14.45
N TRP A 1061 37.19 -2.97 15.33
CA TRP A 1061 35.77 -2.58 15.28
C TRP A 1061 35.33 -2.06 16.64
N ASP A 1062 34.91 -0.80 16.68
CA ASP A 1062 34.22 -0.21 17.82
C ASP A 1062 32.76 -0.68 17.79
N GLU A 1063 32.22 -1.02 18.95
CA GLU A 1063 30.85 -1.51 19.10
C GLU A 1063 30.09 -0.61 20.06
N VAL A 1064 28.98 -0.03 19.59
CA VAL A 1064 28.09 0.79 20.40
C VAL A 1064 26.68 0.22 20.33
N GLU A 1065 26.11 -0.13 21.48
CA GLU A 1065 24.70 -0.48 21.56
C GLU A 1065 23.86 0.79 21.44
N VAL A 1066 22.99 0.83 20.42
CA VAL A 1066 22.13 1.95 20.09
C VAL A 1066 20.67 1.53 20.20
N VAL A 1067 19.78 2.51 20.29
CA VAL A 1067 18.34 2.23 20.34
C VAL A 1067 17.92 1.54 19.03
N PRO A 1068 17.25 0.38 19.11
CA PRO A 1068 16.84 -0.42 17.95
C PRO A 1068 15.90 0.27 16.98
#